data_AF-A0A835XFF5-F1
#
_entry.id   AF-A0A835XFF5-F1
#
_cell.length_a   1.000
_cell.length_b   1.000
_cell.length_c   1.000
_cell.angle_alpha   90.00
_cell.angle_beta   90.00
_cell.angle_gamma   90.00
#
_symmetry.space_group_name_H-M   'P 1'
#
loop_
_entity.id
_entity.type
_entity.pdbx_description
1 polymer ?
#
loop_
_entity_poly.entity_id
_entity_poly.type
_entity_poly.pdbx_seq_one_letter_code
_entity_poly.pdbx_strand_id
1 'polypeptide(L)'
;MSDRFTVHKFHHIDFWCADATNTYKRFQHALGMSLVAKSDQSTNNTLYASYVLKSYDIVFSFTAPYSKKAAALSEGTPLRDYSLDQAYDFVNTHGLAVRSVGEWGHLGCILVDCAKAAYEASVAHGGKGVRPPTELKDVATGTSQTISEVIMYGDVVLRFVSGDFKGPYLAGYEALPEIASHSLGLRRIDHAVGNTHNLVQAVEYIMGFTGFHEFAEFVAEDVGTVDSGLNSMVIANNNEGILMPINEPTFGTPRKSQIQTYLEQNEGPGLQHLALITNDIFATLREMRKRSDVGGFEFMPKPSDSYYKSLPKKIGDGITAEQIKECEELGILVDKDDQGVLLQIFTKPLGDRPTIFIEIIQRVGCMREVREPATNAVVGTEQAAGPGASNSTSGGSGSRPRGRAADQRERHGGSGGERPARPEAVSPFASASTSASASTATALDVSNRSSGSPGGRGVRQPERQRSDGAQAGRGGGRSTSAPPASSSSSSSSPSSSSSSSSRGGGGAFYRGGGSSSSSSSSSSSSSSSSSRGNGSTSSSRGGRGVGSSARGGGNRCAAAIQAIRDCGDLRELEALVEAEATGWTRDRYKTAINTALNRAGQLGSLRGADPAQSHRILSLLAAAYLPLVAKLKAAADCTIPLHACAKAKFWGAGLATALLQRLSREDGALLGDAKDNELSNLWWSLSEALRSAEGQHVLYGTDLPLLLAATSAALVTNADVSARHSSNILLACARLQLCDERLTRHLTGCLTAQVGQANCQDLANALYALGELAEDVGHKPRPEDLQGLVRAVVSQLGAAGEAFTPQALANMLLGAAQLGHTGPGLLRPLAAAAGRAAAAMDAQGLSNSLYSLALLQPSVSAHGGAVEALCGECVRRRFAGFNPQNTGNSIWALGTMRYGDQAWYAAAVEAAEQPAGMAGCTPWDWAHLWYALALVRHRPTSGGLLQRTADDAVMLRQGALPQDCANLLWAFANLRLYDERLVDALAGRLGEVLRRDPAQAKAQDLCNSLWALAVMGPDVLARHSAVVAPLLGEAERRWNAEGAAAIKELEASQVWYTQLELAHVGGGELQRILGAGDGRPGSLLCLAREAAEKHAVEEVKSSDLERQVVSALERLAAERLGPGPGPGPGGAIASVERGPVVPGLGRAADVVVELAGGRRVAVEVDGPSHFLANRPRDPTAVDGPTELRNRQLARVFGYGNVLCVPYWQWVGQGPAAQEALLCRLLGLEGAAAGA
;
A
#
# COMPACT_ATOMS: atom_id res chain seq x y z
N MET A 1 2.71 37.33 -1.55
CA MET A 1 1.98 37.26 -2.83
C MET A 1 2.61 36.20 -3.70
N SER A 2 2.35 34.92 -3.40
CA SER A 2 2.75 33.77 -4.22
C SER A 2 1.63 33.32 -5.16
N ASP A 3 0.35 33.42 -4.75
CA ASP A 3 -0.82 33.17 -5.63
C ASP A 3 -0.66 33.84 -7.01
N ARG A 4 -0.89 33.06 -8.07
CA ARG A 4 -0.78 33.46 -9.48
C ARG A 4 -1.99 34.27 -9.97
N PHE A 5 -3.06 34.32 -9.18
CA PHE A 5 -4.29 35.07 -9.43
C PHE A 5 -4.95 35.44 -8.09
N THR A 6 -5.64 36.58 -8.03
CA THR A 6 -6.35 37.03 -6.81
C THR A 6 -7.53 36.13 -6.50
N VAL A 7 -7.60 35.59 -5.27
CA VAL A 7 -8.74 34.81 -4.76
C VAL A 7 -9.41 35.54 -3.61
N HIS A 8 -10.71 35.82 -3.75
CA HIS A 8 -11.50 36.60 -2.77
C HIS A 8 -12.13 35.73 -1.69
N LYS A 9 -12.97 34.77 -2.12
CA LYS A 9 -13.65 33.79 -1.27
C LYS A 9 -14.26 32.66 -2.11
N PHE A 10 -14.74 31.60 -1.46
CA PHE A 10 -15.65 30.61 -2.04
C PHE A 10 -16.93 31.28 -2.56
N HIS A 11 -17.43 30.82 -3.72
CA HIS A 11 -18.73 31.22 -4.27
C HIS A 11 -19.78 30.11 -4.13
N HIS A 12 -19.46 28.83 -4.41
CA HIS A 12 -20.39 27.70 -4.18
C HIS A 12 -19.76 26.30 -4.30
N ILE A 13 -20.13 25.36 -3.43
CA ILE A 13 -19.84 23.92 -3.60
C ILE A 13 -20.88 23.30 -4.57
N ASP A 14 -20.47 22.51 -5.59
CA ASP A 14 -21.41 21.77 -6.47
C ASP A 14 -21.34 20.25 -6.24
N PHE A 15 -22.40 19.70 -5.64
CA PHE A 15 -22.60 18.28 -5.41
C PHE A 15 -23.29 17.65 -6.64
N TRP A 16 -22.75 16.53 -7.14
CA TRP A 16 -23.44 15.70 -8.12
C TRP A 16 -24.00 14.45 -7.45
N CYS A 17 -25.19 14.05 -7.87
CA CYS A 17 -25.99 13.01 -7.21
C CYS A 17 -27.04 12.42 -8.16
N ALA A 18 -27.63 11.28 -7.78
CA ALA A 18 -28.69 10.63 -8.57
C ALA A 18 -30.07 11.31 -8.41
N ASP A 19 -30.31 12.00 -7.30
CA ASP A 19 -31.57 12.69 -6.99
C ASP A 19 -31.30 14.02 -6.27
N ALA A 20 -31.19 15.08 -7.07
CA ALA A 20 -31.01 16.43 -6.56
C ALA A 20 -32.17 16.91 -5.68
N THR A 21 -33.40 16.44 -5.93
CA THR A 21 -34.61 16.91 -5.23
C THR A 21 -34.65 16.43 -3.78
N ASN A 22 -34.39 15.15 -3.54
CA ASN A 22 -34.34 14.62 -2.18
C ASN A 22 -33.04 15.01 -1.48
N THR A 23 -31.92 15.14 -2.20
CA THR A 23 -30.66 15.60 -1.63
C THR A 23 -30.77 17.05 -1.11
N TYR A 24 -31.23 18.02 -1.92
CA TYR A 24 -31.34 19.40 -1.44
C TYR A 24 -32.30 19.52 -0.25
N LYS A 25 -33.44 18.81 -0.28
CA LYS A 25 -34.43 18.86 0.82
C LYS A 25 -33.83 18.38 2.14
N ARG A 26 -33.01 17.33 2.10
CA ARG A 26 -32.31 16.81 3.27
C ARG A 26 -31.27 17.79 3.81
N PHE A 27 -30.43 18.39 2.95
CA PHE A 27 -29.47 19.41 3.37
C PHE A 27 -30.17 20.67 3.91
N GLN A 28 -31.23 21.13 3.24
CA GLN A 28 -32.09 22.24 3.69
C GLN A 28 -32.66 21.99 5.08
N HIS A 29 -33.19 20.79 5.33
CA HIS A 29 -33.71 20.43 6.65
C HIS A 29 -32.60 20.37 7.70
N ALA A 30 -31.53 19.60 7.43
CA ALA A 30 -30.45 19.34 8.37
C ALA A 30 -29.63 20.59 8.74
N LEU A 31 -29.35 21.48 7.78
CA LEU A 31 -28.51 22.67 7.94
C LEU A 31 -29.32 23.98 8.07
N GLY A 32 -30.64 23.95 7.84
CA GLY A 32 -31.52 25.13 7.88
C GLY A 32 -31.30 26.13 6.74
N MET A 33 -30.74 25.70 5.60
CA MET A 33 -30.41 26.57 4.47
C MET A 33 -31.66 26.93 3.65
N SER A 34 -31.74 28.18 3.18
CA SER A 34 -32.80 28.65 2.29
C SER A 34 -32.53 28.16 0.86
N LEU A 35 -33.57 27.70 0.14
CA LEU A 35 -33.49 27.42 -1.30
C LEU A 35 -33.62 28.76 -2.04
N VAL A 36 -32.57 29.19 -2.76
CA VAL A 36 -32.47 30.54 -3.34
C VAL A 36 -32.43 30.58 -4.86
N ALA A 37 -32.10 29.46 -5.52
CA ALA A 37 -32.16 29.36 -6.97
C ALA A 37 -32.37 27.91 -7.45
N LYS A 38 -32.80 27.75 -8.71
CA LYS A 38 -32.93 26.46 -9.39
C LYS A 38 -32.60 26.56 -10.88
N SER A 39 -32.32 25.43 -11.49
CA SER A 39 -32.41 25.21 -12.94
C SER A 39 -32.91 23.79 -13.19
N ASP A 40 -34.07 23.66 -13.81
CA ASP A 40 -34.74 22.37 -14.07
C ASP A 40 -35.71 22.50 -15.25
N GLN A 41 -36.52 21.47 -15.52
CA GLN A 41 -37.49 21.49 -16.63
C GLN A 41 -38.48 22.67 -16.56
N SER A 42 -38.80 23.21 -15.38
CA SER A 42 -39.64 24.40 -15.24
C SER A 42 -38.90 25.69 -15.64
N THR A 43 -37.58 25.71 -15.55
CA THR A 43 -36.71 26.80 -16.05
C THR A 43 -36.29 26.57 -17.51
N ASN A 44 -36.98 25.68 -18.24
CA ASN A 44 -36.61 25.23 -19.58
C ASN A 44 -35.18 24.64 -19.67
N ASN A 45 -34.65 24.01 -18.61
CA ASN A 45 -33.42 23.21 -18.67
C ASN A 45 -33.77 21.72 -18.80
N THR A 46 -33.36 21.11 -19.91
CA THR A 46 -33.65 19.70 -20.23
C THR A 46 -32.44 18.77 -20.13
N LEU A 47 -31.27 19.23 -19.67
CA LEU A 47 -30.09 18.36 -19.43
C LEU A 47 -30.02 17.85 -17.97
N TYR A 48 -30.28 18.69 -16.99
CA TYR A 48 -30.13 18.36 -15.58
C TYR A 48 -31.12 19.14 -14.70
N ALA A 49 -31.41 18.60 -13.51
CA ALA A 49 -31.97 19.37 -12.41
C ALA A 49 -30.82 19.87 -11.53
N SER A 50 -30.86 21.13 -11.10
CA SER A 50 -29.92 21.69 -10.13
C SER A 50 -30.63 22.65 -9.17
N TYR A 51 -30.44 22.47 -7.87
CA TYR A 51 -31.10 23.23 -6.80
C TYR A 51 -30.06 23.84 -5.87
N VAL A 52 -30.21 25.14 -5.56
CA VAL A 52 -29.19 25.93 -4.86
C VAL A 52 -29.67 26.36 -3.48
N LEU A 53 -28.99 25.87 -2.45
CA LEU A 53 -29.17 26.26 -1.06
C LEU A 53 -28.17 27.35 -0.66
N LYS A 54 -28.59 28.25 0.24
CA LYS A 54 -27.74 29.29 0.84
C LYS A 54 -28.00 29.48 2.34
N SER A 55 -26.93 29.72 3.10
CA SER A 55 -26.99 30.34 4.43
C SER A 55 -25.80 31.27 4.59
N TYR A 56 -26.07 32.56 4.71
CA TYR A 56 -25.05 33.62 4.69
C TYR A 56 -24.10 33.48 3.48
N ASP A 57 -22.83 33.11 3.69
CA ASP A 57 -21.84 32.89 2.62
C ASP A 57 -21.70 31.42 2.17
N ILE A 58 -22.32 30.47 2.89
CA ILE A 58 -22.39 29.07 2.47
C ILE A 58 -23.38 28.97 1.31
N VAL A 59 -22.93 28.50 0.14
CA VAL A 59 -23.79 28.21 -1.02
C VAL A 59 -23.48 26.80 -1.54
N PHE A 60 -24.49 25.94 -1.62
CA PHE A 60 -24.38 24.57 -2.14
C PHE A 60 -25.37 24.37 -3.30
N SER A 61 -24.90 23.88 -4.45
CA SER A 61 -25.77 23.35 -5.51
C SER A 61 -25.81 21.82 -5.48
N PHE A 62 -26.98 21.26 -5.77
CA PHE A 62 -27.20 19.82 -5.88
C PHE A 62 -27.70 19.54 -7.29
N THR A 63 -26.88 18.86 -8.09
CA THR A 63 -27.07 18.68 -9.52
C THR A 63 -27.24 17.20 -9.86
N ALA A 64 -28.23 16.86 -10.70
CA ALA A 64 -28.52 15.48 -11.12
C ALA A 64 -28.91 15.43 -12.62
N PRO A 65 -28.33 14.50 -13.42
CA PRO A 65 -28.60 14.40 -14.85
C PRO A 65 -29.98 13.84 -15.16
N TYR A 66 -30.61 14.33 -16.24
CA TYR A 66 -31.81 13.72 -16.80
C TYR A 66 -31.47 12.57 -17.77
N SER A 67 -32.49 11.77 -18.11
CA SER A 67 -32.37 10.58 -18.98
C SER A 67 -31.63 10.87 -20.30
N LYS A 68 -30.54 10.13 -20.57
CA LYS A 68 -29.76 10.19 -21.83
C LYS A 68 -30.59 10.02 -23.12
N LYS A 69 -31.84 9.51 -23.03
CA LYS A 69 -32.76 9.33 -24.19
C LYS A 69 -33.73 10.49 -24.42
N ALA A 70 -33.93 11.36 -23.43
CA ALA A 70 -34.92 12.44 -23.47
C ALA A 70 -34.32 13.83 -23.20
N ALA A 71 -33.13 13.88 -22.61
CA ALA A 71 -32.38 15.10 -22.39
C ALA A 71 -31.84 15.66 -23.72
N ALA A 72 -32.00 16.96 -23.91
CA ALA A 72 -31.50 17.71 -25.05
C ALA A 72 -31.03 19.10 -24.58
N LEU A 73 -30.12 19.74 -25.32
CA LEU A 73 -29.68 21.09 -25.04
C LEU A 73 -30.77 22.09 -25.46
N SER A 74 -31.32 22.84 -24.51
CA SER A 74 -32.31 23.90 -24.74
C SER A 74 -31.69 25.29 -24.70
N GLU A 75 -32.47 26.35 -24.93
CA GLU A 75 -32.03 27.73 -24.68
C GLU A 75 -31.94 28.04 -23.18
N GLY A 76 -32.80 27.43 -22.35
CA GLY A 76 -32.83 27.62 -20.89
C GLY A 76 -31.81 26.82 -20.08
N THR A 77 -30.95 26.01 -20.70
CA THR A 77 -29.83 25.34 -20.03
C THR A 77 -28.68 26.34 -19.77
N PRO A 78 -28.29 26.59 -18.50
CA PRO A 78 -27.19 27.52 -18.18
C PRO A 78 -25.81 26.96 -18.55
N LEU A 79 -25.48 25.73 -18.12
CA LEU A 79 -24.22 25.06 -18.46
C LEU A 79 -24.40 24.25 -19.75
N ARG A 80 -24.25 24.92 -20.89
CA ARG A 80 -24.58 24.39 -22.23
C ARG A 80 -23.73 23.22 -22.70
N ASP A 81 -22.59 23.01 -22.06
CA ASP A 81 -21.58 21.98 -22.30
C ASP A 81 -21.61 20.86 -21.23
N TYR A 82 -22.66 20.81 -20.41
CA TYR A 82 -22.85 19.77 -19.40
C TYR A 82 -22.92 18.38 -20.04
N SER A 83 -21.90 17.55 -19.82
CA SER A 83 -21.85 16.18 -20.33
C SER A 83 -22.70 15.23 -19.49
N LEU A 84 -23.79 14.74 -20.09
CA LEU A 84 -24.63 13.70 -19.49
C LEU A 84 -23.84 12.42 -19.21
N ASP A 85 -22.95 12.02 -20.11
CA ASP A 85 -22.14 10.80 -19.92
C ASP A 85 -21.24 10.94 -18.69
N GLN A 86 -20.47 12.03 -18.59
CA GLN A 86 -19.65 12.32 -17.40
C GLN A 86 -20.49 12.40 -16.13
N ALA A 87 -21.71 12.95 -16.18
CA ALA A 87 -22.58 13.04 -15.01
C ALA A 87 -23.11 11.69 -14.54
N TYR A 88 -23.51 10.80 -15.46
CA TYR A 88 -23.89 9.44 -15.10
C TYR A 88 -22.70 8.64 -14.59
N ASP A 89 -21.53 8.76 -15.22
CA ASP A 89 -20.35 8.00 -14.86
C ASP A 89 -19.83 8.44 -13.46
N PHE A 90 -19.75 9.75 -13.20
CA PHE A 90 -19.42 10.30 -11.88
C PHE A 90 -20.40 9.83 -10.78
N VAL A 91 -21.71 9.87 -11.03
CA VAL A 91 -22.72 9.44 -10.04
C VAL A 91 -22.68 7.92 -9.80
N ASN A 92 -22.33 7.12 -10.80
CA ASN A 92 -22.11 5.68 -10.62
C ASN A 92 -20.85 5.41 -9.78
N THR A 93 -19.74 6.06 -10.12
CA THR A 93 -18.42 5.88 -9.49
C THR A 93 -18.40 6.34 -8.04
N HIS A 94 -18.89 7.56 -7.73
CA HIS A 94 -18.76 8.16 -6.39
C HIS A 94 -20.07 8.22 -5.58
N GLY A 95 -21.24 8.14 -6.24
CA GLY A 95 -22.55 8.26 -5.59
C GLY A 95 -22.99 9.72 -5.34
N LEU A 96 -23.10 10.11 -4.07
CA LEU A 96 -23.26 11.52 -3.66
C LEU A 96 -21.86 12.06 -3.34
N ALA A 97 -21.32 12.88 -4.24
CA ALA A 97 -19.97 13.43 -4.11
C ALA A 97 -19.89 14.85 -4.69
N VAL A 98 -18.77 15.53 -4.45
CA VAL A 98 -18.56 16.91 -4.86
C VAL A 98 -17.83 16.96 -6.21
N ARG A 99 -18.45 17.58 -7.23
CA ARG A 99 -17.97 17.53 -8.63
C ARG A 99 -17.36 18.82 -9.15
N SER A 100 -17.95 19.98 -8.86
CA SER A 100 -17.33 21.28 -9.18
C SER A 100 -17.02 22.09 -7.93
N VAL A 101 -15.75 22.50 -7.87
CA VAL A 101 -14.97 22.36 -6.64
C VAL A 101 -13.81 23.37 -6.69
N GLY A 102 -14.08 24.65 -6.44
CA GLY A 102 -13.10 25.74 -6.38
C GLY A 102 -12.39 25.91 -5.03
N GLU A 103 -11.14 25.46 -4.99
CA GLU A 103 -9.99 25.85 -4.15
C GLU A 103 -10.22 26.77 -2.92
N TRP A 104 -9.80 26.45 -1.69
CA TRP A 104 -8.98 25.39 -1.07
C TRP A 104 -9.61 25.05 0.28
N GLY A 105 -9.51 23.83 0.82
CA GLY A 105 -9.86 22.53 0.23
C GLY A 105 -11.31 22.21 0.55
N HIS A 106 -12.02 23.21 1.05
CA HIS A 106 -13.30 23.48 0.42
C HIS A 106 -12.95 23.76 -1.00
N LEU A 107 -13.36 22.84 -1.83
CA LEU A 107 -13.36 23.12 -3.23
C LEU A 107 -14.84 23.41 -3.52
N GLY A 108 -15.14 24.69 -3.66
CA GLY A 108 -16.40 25.22 -4.15
C GLY A 108 -16.15 26.54 -4.85
N CYS A 109 -16.41 26.51 -6.16
CA CYS A 109 -16.10 27.49 -7.21
C CYS A 109 -15.70 28.86 -6.66
N ILE A 110 -14.48 29.35 -6.92
CA ILE A 110 -13.98 30.58 -6.27
C ILE A 110 -14.29 31.86 -7.02
N LEU A 111 -14.55 32.93 -6.26
CA LEU A 111 -14.59 34.30 -6.77
C LEU A 111 -13.16 34.83 -6.95
N VAL A 112 -12.79 35.14 -8.20
CA VAL A 112 -11.49 35.70 -8.60
C VAL A 112 -11.67 36.99 -9.40
N ASP A 113 -10.62 37.80 -9.54
CA ASP A 113 -10.67 39.03 -10.35
C ASP A 113 -11.02 38.75 -11.83
N CYS A 114 -10.47 37.65 -12.38
CA CYS A 114 -10.69 37.25 -13.77
C CYS A 114 -10.51 35.74 -13.94
N ALA A 115 -11.62 35.02 -14.13
CA ALA A 115 -11.65 33.57 -14.34
C ALA A 115 -10.89 33.14 -15.61
N LYS A 116 -10.83 34.03 -16.61
CA LYS A 116 -9.97 33.82 -17.79
C LYS A 116 -8.49 33.81 -17.42
N ALA A 117 -8.01 34.85 -16.73
CA ALA A 117 -6.60 34.94 -16.34
C ALA A 117 -6.20 33.83 -15.35
N ALA A 118 -7.08 33.45 -14.42
CA ALA A 118 -6.83 32.36 -13.48
C ALA A 118 -6.68 31.00 -14.20
N TYR A 119 -7.53 30.72 -15.20
CA TYR A 119 -7.42 29.52 -16.04
C TYR A 119 -6.15 29.54 -16.90
N GLU A 120 -5.87 30.66 -17.59
CA GLU A 120 -4.67 30.79 -18.44
C GLU A 120 -3.38 30.66 -17.62
N ALA A 121 -3.32 31.26 -16.42
CA ALA A 121 -2.22 31.09 -15.48
C ALA A 121 -2.10 29.64 -14.98
N SER A 122 -3.21 28.97 -14.68
CA SER A 122 -3.22 27.57 -14.22
C SER A 122 -2.70 26.61 -15.28
N VAL A 123 -3.23 26.70 -16.51
CA VAL A 123 -2.82 25.83 -17.62
C VAL A 123 -1.36 26.08 -18.03
N ALA A 124 -0.89 27.34 -17.99
CA ALA A 124 0.51 27.66 -18.23
C ALA A 124 1.49 27.07 -17.19
N HIS A 125 0.99 26.68 -16.02
CA HIS A 125 1.76 26.06 -14.93
C HIS A 125 1.36 24.60 -14.67
N GLY A 126 0.82 23.91 -15.68
CA GLY A 126 0.58 22.46 -15.66
C GLY A 126 -0.82 22.01 -15.22
N GLY A 127 -1.69 22.93 -14.78
CA GLY A 127 -3.07 22.63 -14.43
C GLY A 127 -3.86 22.12 -15.63
N LYS A 128 -4.50 20.96 -15.53
CA LYS A 128 -5.21 20.33 -16.65
C LYS A 128 -6.56 20.99 -16.88
N GLY A 129 -6.70 21.75 -17.98
CA GLY A 129 -7.97 22.39 -18.34
C GLY A 129 -9.12 21.40 -18.61
N VAL A 130 -10.28 21.68 -18.03
CA VAL A 130 -11.55 20.94 -18.22
C VAL A 130 -12.59 21.79 -18.93
N ARG A 131 -12.75 23.05 -18.51
CA ARG A 131 -13.65 24.03 -19.12
C ARG A 131 -12.87 25.31 -19.46
N PRO A 132 -12.73 25.67 -20.74
CA PRO A 132 -12.15 26.97 -21.10
C PRO A 132 -13.07 28.13 -20.68
N PRO A 133 -12.55 29.36 -20.52
CA PRO A 133 -13.32 30.52 -20.09
C PRO A 133 -14.60 30.74 -20.91
N THR A 134 -15.74 30.54 -20.25
CA THR A 134 -17.09 30.50 -20.80
C THR A 134 -17.93 31.60 -20.17
N GLU A 135 -18.55 32.45 -20.98
CA GLU A 135 -19.43 33.53 -20.51
C GLU A 135 -20.88 33.03 -20.34
N LEU A 136 -21.40 33.14 -19.11
CA LEU A 136 -22.80 32.94 -18.76
C LEU A 136 -23.49 34.31 -18.69
N LYS A 137 -24.64 34.47 -19.35
CA LYS A 137 -25.41 35.73 -19.37
C LYS A 137 -26.74 35.55 -18.68
N ASP A 138 -27.09 36.52 -17.85
CA ASP A 138 -28.43 36.59 -17.29
C ASP A 138 -29.35 37.41 -18.20
N VAL A 139 -30.41 36.77 -18.70
CA VAL A 139 -31.34 37.38 -19.66
C VAL A 139 -32.21 38.46 -19.00
N ALA A 140 -32.42 38.40 -17.69
CA ALA A 140 -33.27 39.35 -16.96
C ALA A 140 -32.56 40.68 -16.65
N THR A 141 -31.27 40.66 -16.30
CA THR A 141 -30.47 41.85 -15.95
C THR A 141 -29.52 42.31 -17.05
N GLY A 142 -29.19 41.46 -18.02
CA GLY A 142 -28.19 41.74 -19.06
C GLY A 142 -26.73 41.69 -18.58
N THR A 143 -26.48 41.37 -17.31
CA THR A 143 -25.14 41.22 -16.72
C THR A 143 -24.58 39.81 -16.93
N SER A 144 -23.27 39.61 -16.74
CA SER A 144 -22.61 38.32 -17.04
C SER A 144 -21.60 37.84 -16.00
N GLN A 145 -21.23 36.57 -16.13
CA GLN A 145 -20.13 35.95 -15.40
C GLN A 145 -19.30 35.10 -16.37
N THR A 146 -17.99 35.08 -16.17
CA THR A 146 -17.10 34.09 -16.79
C THR A 146 -16.86 32.96 -15.80
N ILE A 147 -16.98 31.71 -16.26
CA ILE A 147 -16.54 30.51 -15.54
C ILE A 147 -15.51 29.71 -16.35
N SER A 148 -14.60 29.02 -15.67
CA SER A 148 -13.57 28.15 -16.25
C SER A 148 -13.18 27.08 -15.24
N GLU A 149 -12.73 25.90 -15.68
CA GLU A 149 -12.44 24.75 -14.79
C GLU A 149 -11.11 24.05 -15.11
N VAL A 150 -10.34 23.64 -14.09
CA VAL A 150 -9.15 22.79 -14.20
C VAL A 150 -9.20 21.60 -13.22
N ILE A 151 -8.61 20.45 -13.56
CA ILE A 151 -8.53 19.27 -12.68
C ILE A 151 -7.62 19.56 -11.50
N MET A 152 -8.06 19.19 -10.31
CA MET A 152 -7.37 19.42 -9.04
C MET A 152 -6.91 18.11 -8.38
N TYR A 153 -7.79 17.14 -8.10
CA TYR A 153 -7.43 15.72 -7.90
C TYR A 153 -8.58 14.79 -8.30
N GLY A 154 -8.30 13.58 -8.80
CA GLY A 154 -9.35 12.67 -9.31
C GLY A 154 -10.30 13.39 -10.27
N ASP A 155 -11.61 13.28 -10.02
CA ASP A 155 -12.68 13.96 -10.75
C ASP A 155 -13.10 15.32 -10.14
N VAL A 156 -12.37 15.82 -9.13
CA VAL A 156 -12.59 17.13 -8.49
C VAL A 156 -11.93 18.24 -9.33
N VAL A 157 -12.73 19.23 -9.75
CA VAL A 157 -12.27 20.35 -10.60
C VAL A 157 -12.44 21.73 -9.95
N LEU A 158 -11.35 22.49 -9.94
CA LEU A 158 -11.30 23.91 -9.65
C LEU A 158 -12.11 24.70 -10.67
N ARG A 159 -13.26 25.24 -10.27
CA ARG A 159 -13.97 26.29 -11.03
C ARG A 159 -13.59 27.68 -10.55
N PHE A 160 -13.18 28.53 -11.47
CA PHE A 160 -13.06 29.97 -11.26
C PHE A 160 -14.36 30.68 -11.67
N VAL A 161 -14.71 31.76 -10.98
CA VAL A 161 -15.88 32.61 -11.28
C VAL A 161 -15.46 34.09 -11.17
N SER A 162 -15.82 34.91 -12.16
CA SER A 162 -15.62 36.36 -12.14
C SER A 162 -16.70 37.07 -12.96
N GLY A 163 -17.22 38.22 -12.52
CA GLY A 163 -18.21 38.97 -13.30
C GLY A 163 -18.96 40.03 -12.50
N ASP A 164 -19.90 40.69 -13.17
CA ASP A 164 -20.70 41.77 -12.58
C ASP A 164 -22.05 41.31 -12.03
N PHE A 165 -22.64 40.20 -12.52
CA PHE A 165 -23.90 39.62 -12.02
C PHE A 165 -23.94 39.51 -10.49
N LYS A 166 -25.04 39.96 -9.89
CA LYS A 166 -25.28 40.00 -8.43
C LYS A 166 -26.45 39.09 -7.97
N GLY A 167 -26.82 38.10 -8.78
CA GLY A 167 -27.85 37.13 -8.41
C GLY A 167 -27.42 36.19 -7.26
N PRO A 168 -28.34 35.31 -6.82
CA PRO A 168 -28.09 34.40 -5.68
C PRO A 168 -27.05 33.30 -5.97
N TYR A 169 -26.75 33.03 -7.23
CA TYR A 169 -25.91 31.94 -7.73
C TYR A 169 -25.23 32.35 -9.07
N LEU A 170 -24.98 31.40 -9.97
CA LEU A 170 -24.55 31.64 -11.35
C LEU A 170 -25.65 32.27 -12.23
N ALA A 171 -25.24 33.03 -13.24
CA ALA A 171 -26.15 33.59 -14.24
C ALA A 171 -26.91 32.49 -15.01
N GLY A 172 -28.18 32.76 -15.36
CA GLY A 172 -29.08 31.83 -16.03
C GLY A 172 -29.88 30.89 -15.12
N TYR A 173 -29.65 30.89 -13.80
CA TYR A 173 -30.50 30.17 -12.85
C TYR A 173 -31.70 31.04 -12.42
N GLU A 174 -32.88 30.43 -12.26
CA GLU A 174 -34.07 31.13 -11.78
C GLU A 174 -33.90 31.44 -10.28
N ALA A 175 -33.88 32.71 -9.91
CA ALA A 175 -33.86 33.16 -8.52
C ALA A 175 -35.24 32.95 -7.87
N LEU A 176 -35.26 32.33 -6.69
CA LEU A 176 -36.47 32.00 -5.95
C LEU A 176 -36.75 33.02 -4.84
N PRO A 177 -38.02 33.32 -4.52
CA PRO A 177 -38.38 34.25 -3.46
C PRO A 177 -37.94 33.73 -2.09
N GLU A 178 -37.40 34.61 -1.25
CA GLU A 178 -36.89 34.24 0.07
C GLU A 178 -38.02 33.88 1.04
N ILE A 179 -38.24 32.58 1.22
CA ILE A 179 -39.08 32.03 2.29
C ILE A 179 -38.35 32.23 3.62
N ALA A 180 -39.09 32.60 4.67
CA ALA A 180 -38.56 32.93 5.99
C ALA A 180 -37.51 31.90 6.49
N SER A 181 -36.26 32.36 6.65
CA SER A 181 -35.13 31.45 6.84
C SER A 181 -35.17 30.74 8.20
N HIS A 182 -35.01 29.42 8.17
CA HIS A 182 -34.80 28.57 9.34
C HIS A 182 -33.30 28.34 9.64
N SER A 183 -32.45 29.35 9.40
CA SER A 183 -30.99 29.26 9.56
C SER A 183 -30.58 28.83 10.96
N LEU A 184 -29.62 27.89 11.00
CA LEU A 184 -29.05 27.35 12.24
C LEU A 184 -27.82 28.13 12.73
N GLY A 185 -27.55 29.31 12.15
CA GLY A 185 -26.42 30.15 12.52
C GLY A 185 -25.10 29.83 11.80
N LEU A 186 -25.08 28.82 10.93
CA LEU A 186 -23.95 28.47 10.04
C LEU A 186 -23.66 29.63 9.08
N ARG A 187 -22.44 30.20 9.12
CA ARG A 187 -22.11 31.48 8.47
C ARG A 187 -21.33 31.35 7.18
N ARG A 188 -20.24 30.59 7.23
CA ARG A 188 -19.32 30.42 6.10
C ARG A 188 -18.62 29.08 6.21
N ILE A 189 -17.73 28.91 5.26
CA ILE A 189 -16.93 27.75 4.92
C ILE A 189 -15.54 28.00 5.55
N ASP A 190 -15.03 27.12 6.43
CA ASP A 190 -13.81 27.31 7.25
C ASP A 190 -12.55 26.66 6.65
N HIS A 191 -12.36 25.35 6.84
CA HIS A 191 -11.39 24.52 6.09
C HIS A 191 -12.06 23.22 5.61
N ALA A 192 -11.52 22.55 4.60
CA ALA A 192 -12.04 21.24 4.19
C ALA A 192 -11.05 20.43 3.38
N VAL A 193 -11.38 19.15 3.29
CA VAL A 193 -10.36 18.12 3.33
C VAL A 193 -10.42 17.22 2.11
N GLY A 194 -9.32 17.21 1.35
CA GLY A 194 -9.10 16.28 0.25
C GLY A 194 -8.50 14.97 0.73
N ASN A 195 -8.95 13.85 0.18
CA ASN A 195 -8.30 12.55 0.36
C ASN A 195 -7.71 12.10 -0.99
N THR A 196 -6.43 11.72 -0.98
CA THR A 196 -5.67 11.33 -2.17
C THR A 196 -4.84 10.07 -1.89
N HIS A 197 -4.33 9.41 -2.93
CA HIS A 197 -3.42 8.27 -2.77
C HIS A 197 -2.00 8.69 -2.37
N ASN A 198 -1.55 9.86 -2.84
CA ASN A 198 -0.22 10.43 -2.61
C ASN A 198 -0.39 11.91 -2.22
N LEU A 199 -0.01 12.29 -1.00
CA LEU A 199 -0.21 13.65 -0.47
C LEU A 199 0.65 14.67 -1.20
N VAL A 200 1.98 14.47 -1.17
CA VAL A 200 2.97 15.40 -1.73
C VAL A 200 2.69 15.66 -3.21
N GLN A 201 2.45 14.61 -4.00
CA GLN A 201 2.16 14.74 -5.43
C GLN A 201 0.90 15.58 -5.71
N ALA A 202 -0.14 15.46 -4.89
CA ALA A 202 -1.33 16.28 -5.03
C ALA A 202 -1.04 17.75 -4.64
N VAL A 203 -0.43 17.97 -3.48
CA VAL A 203 -0.08 19.32 -2.99
C VAL A 203 0.83 20.06 -3.98
N GLU A 204 1.92 19.43 -4.42
CA GLU A 204 2.86 19.99 -5.40
C GLU A 204 2.19 20.34 -6.73
N TYR A 205 1.31 19.47 -7.25
CA TYR A 205 0.58 19.72 -8.49
C TYR A 205 -0.28 20.99 -8.36
N ILE A 206 -1.02 21.12 -7.26
CA ILE A 206 -1.98 22.21 -7.06
C ILE A 206 -1.28 23.53 -6.73
N MET A 207 -0.31 23.53 -5.81
CA MET A 207 0.57 24.69 -5.56
C MET A 207 1.31 25.09 -6.85
N GLY A 208 1.69 24.07 -7.64
CA GLY A 208 2.29 24.18 -8.96
C GLY A 208 1.49 25.06 -9.92
N PHE A 209 0.18 24.81 -10.09
CA PHE A 209 -0.63 25.60 -11.02
C PHE A 209 -1.19 26.92 -10.45
N THR A 210 -1.14 27.15 -9.14
CA THR A 210 -1.86 28.27 -8.50
C THR A 210 -1.04 29.27 -7.70
N GLY A 211 0.12 28.87 -7.17
CA GLY A 211 0.99 29.74 -6.37
C GLY A 211 0.63 29.82 -4.90
N PHE A 212 -0.33 29.01 -4.46
CA PHE A 212 -0.64 28.85 -3.04
C PHE A 212 0.54 28.25 -2.28
N HIS A 213 0.50 28.36 -0.96
CA HIS A 213 1.62 28.01 -0.09
C HIS A 213 1.21 27.07 1.03
N GLU A 214 2.17 26.30 1.53
CA GLU A 214 2.03 25.47 2.72
C GLU A 214 1.77 26.35 3.95
N PHE A 215 0.83 25.91 4.79
CA PHE A 215 0.32 26.61 5.97
C PHE A 215 0.60 25.83 7.26
N ALA A 216 0.46 24.50 7.22
CA ALA A 216 0.82 23.57 8.31
C ALA A 216 0.99 22.15 7.77
N GLU A 217 1.75 21.30 8.46
CA GLU A 217 1.82 19.84 8.21
C GLU A 217 1.46 19.11 9.51
N PHE A 218 0.84 17.94 9.40
CA PHE A 218 0.52 17.04 10.50
C PHE A 218 0.81 15.59 10.07
N VAL A 219 1.58 14.85 10.87
CA VAL A 219 1.93 13.44 10.57
C VAL A 219 1.05 12.45 11.33
N ALA A 220 1.23 11.16 11.04
CA ALA A 220 0.52 10.06 11.68
C ALA A 220 0.54 10.11 13.21
N GLU A 221 1.61 10.63 13.81
CA GLU A 221 1.80 10.81 15.24
C GLU A 221 0.93 11.95 15.84
N ASP A 222 0.57 12.96 15.05
CA ASP A 222 -0.20 14.14 15.50
C ASP A 222 -1.72 13.93 15.40
N VAL A 223 -2.16 13.22 14.35
CA VAL A 223 -3.59 13.00 14.02
C VAL A 223 -4.00 11.51 14.18
N GLY A 224 -3.12 10.69 14.74
CA GLY A 224 -3.31 9.25 14.90
C GLY A 224 -4.19 8.84 16.08
N THR A 225 -4.93 7.75 15.87
CA THR A 225 -5.40 6.89 16.95
C THR A 225 -4.39 5.77 17.20
N VAL A 226 -4.47 5.09 18.35
CA VAL A 226 -3.61 3.93 18.69
C VAL A 226 -3.70 2.80 17.64
N ASP A 227 -4.81 2.72 16.89
CA ASP A 227 -5.07 1.68 15.89
C ASP A 227 -4.77 2.11 14.43
N SER A 228 -4.85 3.42 14.10
CA SER A 228 -4.74 3.93 12.72
C SER A 228 -4.47 5.45 12.66
N GLY A 229 -3.69 5.89 11.67
CA GLY A 229 -3.37 7.30 11.41
C GLY A 229 -3.74 7.79 10.00
N LEU A 230 -3.30 9.02 9.72
CA LEU A 230 -3.30 9.72 8.43
C LEU A 230 -2.11 10.71 8.43
N ASN A 231 -1.55 11.01 7.25
CA ASN A 231 -0.71 12.19 7.07
C ASN A 231 -1.59 13.29 6.46
N SER A 232 -1.35 14.55 6.84
CA SER A 232 -2.10 15.72 6.34
C SER A 232 -1.20 16.91 6.08
N MET A 233 -1.35 17.57 4.95
CA MET A 233 -0.67 18.83 4.64
C MET A 233 -1.69 19.91 4.32
N VAL A 234 -1.54 21.05 4.99
CA VAL A 234 -2.44 22.20 4.93
C VAL A 234 -1.84 23.32 4.10
N ILE A 235 -2.64 23.91 3.23
CA ILE A 235 -2.21 24.78 2.13
C ILE A 235 -3.23 25.91 1.89
N ALA A 236 -2.75 27.13 1.65
CA ALA A 236 -3.50 28.39 1.79
C ALA A 236 -3.19 29.47 0.74
N ASN A 237 -4.13 30.41 0.53
CA ASN A 237 -3.86 31.64 -0.25
C ASN A 237 -3.11 32.68 0.59
N ASN A 238 -2.53 33.68 -0.06
CA ASN A 238 -1.89 34.82 0.60
C ASN A 238 -2.75 35.60 1.61
N ASN A 239 -4.08 35.41 1.65
CA ASN A 239 -4.99 36.10 2.58
C ASN A 239 -5.62 35.18 3.65
N GLU A 240 -5.23 33.91 3.68
CA GLU A 240 -5.62 32.88 4.66
C GLU A 240 -7.14 32.62 4.79
N GLY A 241 -7.97 33.19 3.91
CA GLY A 241 -9.42 32.97 3.89
C GLY A 241 -9.84 31.64 3.25
N ILE A 242 -8.87 30.81 2.84
CA ILE A 242 -8.99 29.70 1.90
C ILE A 242 -7.93 28.63 2.28
N LEU A 243 -8.33 27.42 2.71
CA LEU A 243 -7.47 26.42 3.38
C LEU A 243 -7.81 24.95 3.03
N MET A 244 -6.95 24.20 2.31
CA MET A 244 -7.07 22.71 2.25
C MET A 244 -6.22 22.14 3.36
N PRO A 245 -6.71 21.16 4.12
CA PRO A 245 -5.94 19.95 4.35
C PRO A 245 -6.11 18.99 3.16
N ILE A 246 -5.02 18.39 2.70
CA ILE A 246 -5.05 17.16 1.89
C ILE A 246 -4.49 16.03 2.74
N ASN A 247 -5.07 14.83 2.63
CA ASN A 247 -4.67 13.64 3.36
C ASN A 247 -4.25 12.50 2.42
N GLU A 248 -3.38 11.63 2.94
CA GLU A 248 -3.08 10.30 2.37
C GLU A 248 -3.24 9.19 3.44
N PRO A 249 -3.45 7.92 3.04
CA PRO A 249 -3.50 6.80 3.97
C PRO A 249 -2.12 6.44 4.52
N THR A 250 -2.00 6.32 5.84
CA THR A 250 -0.82 5.70 6.47
C THR A 250 -0.88 4.19 6.36
N PHE A 251 0.24 3.55 6.02
CA PHE A 251 0.38 2.10 5.96
C PHE A 251 1.16 1.57 7.17
N GLY A 252 0.95 0.29 7.53
CA GLY A 252 1.65 -0.36 8.65
C GLY A 252 1.01 -0.20 10.03
N THR A 253 -0.12 0.50 10.15
CA THR A 253 -0.91 0.56 11.40
C THR A 253 -1.77 -0.70 11.60
N PRO A 254 -2.12 -1.09 12.84
CA PRO A 254 -2.92 -2.31 13.12
C PRO A 254 -4.29 -2.36 12.45
N ARG A 255 -4.86 -1.21 12.10
CA ARG A 255 -6.18 -1.06 11.50
C ARG A 255 -6.09 -0.19 10.24
N LYS A 256 -6.88 -0.55 9.23
CA LYS A 256 -6.99 0.13 7.94
C LYS A 256 -7.34 1.60 8.14
N SER A 257 -6.54 2.51 7.56
CA SER A 257 -6.76 3.96 7.68
C SER A 257 -8.14 4.38 7.14
N GLN A 258 -8.75 5.38 7.79
CA GLN A 258 -10.00 5.98 7.33
C GLN A 258 -9.84 6.60 5.93
N ILE A 259 -8.65 7.09 5.58
CA ILE A 259 -8.37 7.67 4.26
C ILE A 259 -8.42 6.58 3.18
N GLN A 260 -7.84 5.41 3.43
CA GLN A 260 -7.92 4.26 2.52
C GLN A 260 -9.37 3.77 2.37
N THR A 261 -10.13 3.77 3.47
CA THR A 261 -11.56 3.39 3.46
C THR A 261 -12.40 4.38 2.65
N TYR A 262 -12.10 5.68 2.72
CA TYR A 262 -12.71 6.69 1.85
C TYR A 262 -12.38 6.44 0.38
N LEU A 263 -11.10 6.26 0.03
CA LEU A 263 -10.63 6.14 -1.35
C LEU A 263 -11.27 4.94 -2.08
N GLU A 264 -11.49 3.83 -1.38
CA GLU A 264 -12.17 2.64 -1.92
C GLU A 264 -13.67 2.86 -2.14
N GLN A 265 -14.32 3.65 -1.29
CA GLN A 265 -15.77 3.87 -1.32
C GLN A 265 -16.16 5.06 -2.20
N ASN A 266 -15.24 6.00 -2.39
CA ASN A 266 -15.31 7.06 -3.40
C ASN A 266 -14.75 6.59 -4.76
N GLU A 267 -14.17 5.39 -4.84
CA GLU A 267 -13.53 4.82 -6.04
C GLU A 267 -12.40 5.70 -6.63
N GLY A 268 -11.72 6.47 -5.78
CA GLY A 268 -10.62 7.36 -6.13
C GLY A 268 -10.52 8.60 -5.20
N PRO A 269 -9.60 9.54 -5.50
CA PRO A 269 -9.45 10.79 -4.76
C PRO A 269 -10.72 11.67 -4.77
N GLY A 270 -10.93 12.45 -3.71
CA GLY A 270 -12.11 13.30 -3.59
C GLY A 270 -12.16 14.13 -2.31
N LEU A 271 -13.19 14.96 -2.17
CA LEU A 271 -13.43 15.76 -0.96
C LEU A 271 -14.13 14.91 0.12
N GLN A 272 -13.52 14.84 1.31
CA GLN A 272 -13.94 14.02 2.44
C GLN A 272 -14.94 14.72 3.36
N HIS A 273 -14.69 15.97 3.75
CA HIS A 273 -15.62 16.70 4.61
C HIS A 273 -15.53 18.21 4.47
N LEU A 274 -16.64 18.90 4.79
CA LEU A 274 -16.74 20.37 4.78
C LEU A 274 -16.91 20.91 6.21
N ALA A 275 -15.99 21.76 6.71
CA ALA A 275 -16.18 22.45 7.99
C ALA A 275 -16.96 23.77 7.84
N LEU A 276 -18.10 23.86 8.56
CA LEU A 276 -19.05 24.96 8.48
C LEU A 276 -19.07 25.74 9.80
N ILE A 277 -18.65 27.00 9.76
CA ILE A 277 -18.43 27.80 10.98
C ILE A 277 -19.74 28.38 11.52
N THR A 278 -19.91 28.35 12.84
CA THR A 278 -21.02 28.97 13.56
C THR A 278 -20.52 29.87 14.70
N ASN A 279 -21.33 30.85 15.08
CA ASN A 279 -21.08 31.72 16.23
C ASN A 279 -21.66 31.17 17.54
N ASP A 280 -22.48 30.11 17.49
CA ASP A 280 -23.05 29.43 18.65
C ASP A 280 -23.28 27.95 18.32
N ILE A 281 -22.22 27.15 18.48
CA ILE A 281 -22.24 25.71 18.23
C ILE A 281 -23.22 24.97 19.15
N PHE A 282 -23.49 25.49 20.34
CA PHE A 282 -24.42 24.88 21.30
C PHE A 282 -25.88 25.03 20.83
N ALA A 283 -26.27 26.22 20.35
CA ALA A 283 -27.58 26.42 19.73
C ALA A 283 -27.71 25.70 18.38
N THR A 284 -26.70 25.79 17.51
CA THR A 284 -26.66 25.10 16.21
C THR A 284 -26.88 23.60 16.39
N LEU A 285 -26.07 22.93 17.22
CA LEU A 285 -26.14 21.48 17.38
C LEU A 285 -27.40 21.00 18.11
N ARG A 286 -27.93 21.76 19.06
CA ARG A 286 -29.24 21.44 19.68
C ARG A 286 -30.36 21.41 18.64
N GLU A 287 -30.36 22.33 17.69
CA GLU A 287 -31.38 22.35 16.64
C GLU A 287 -31.11 21.32 15.53
N MET A 288 -29.85 21.06 15.16
CA MET A 288 -29.51 19.97 14.24
C MET A 288 -29.88 18.59 14.81
N ARG A 289 -29.59 18.32 16.09
CA ARG A 289 -29.91 17.04 16.74
C ARG A 289 -31.41 16.75 16.82
N LYS A 290 -32.27 17.77 16.99
CA LYS A 290 -33.75 17.60 16.89
C LYS A 290 -34.21 17.12 15.51
N ARG A 291 -33.41 17.35 14.47
CA ARG A 291 -33.74 17.05 13.07
C ARG A 291 -33.15 15.72 12.60
N SER A 292 -32.16 15.16 13.31
CA SER A 292 -31.53 13.87 12.99
C SER A 292 -32.58 12.75 12.84
N ASP A 293 -33.42 12.55 13.86
CA ASP A 293 -34.39 11.43 13.93
C ASP A 293 -35.52 11.50 12.89
N VAL A 294 -35.68 12.63 12.19
CA VAL A 294 -36.71 12.88 11.16
C VAL A 294 -36.11 13.12 9.77
N GLY A 295 -34.89 12.64 9.54
CA GLY A 295 -34.24 12.60 8.22
C GLY A 295 -33.09 13.59 8.03
N GLY A 296 -32.65 14.28 9.08
CA GLY A 296 -31.50 15.18 9.06
C GLY A 296 -30.14 14.47 8.93
N PHE A 297 -29.12 15.06 9.55
CA PHE A 297 -27.79 14.45 9.67
C PHE A 297 -27.60 13.88 11.08
N GLU A 298 -27.00 12.69 11.16
CA GLU A 298 -26.57 12.09 12.42
C GLU A 298 -25.15 12.54 12.77
N PHE A 299 -24.82 12.55 14.06
CA PHE A 299 -23.49 12.91 14.56
C PHE A 299 -22.68 11.69 15.00
N MET A 300 -21.36 11.85 15.03
CA MET A 300 -20.47 10.87 15.65
C MET A 300 -20.79 10.69 17.15
N PRO A 301 -20.54 9.50 17.73
CA PRO A 301 -20.76 9.24 19.14
C PRO A 301 -19.88 10.12 20.03
N LYS A 302 -20.35 10.47 21.23
CA LYS A 302 -19.55 11.32 22.13
C LYS A 302 -18.24 10.64 22.54
N PRO A 303 -17.15 11.41 22.72
CA PRO A 303 -15.95 10.98 23.44
C PRO A 303 -16.25 10.37 24.82
N SER A 304 -15.28 9.62 25.35
CA SER A 304 -15.34 9.00 26.68
C SER A 304 -15.44 10.06 27.79
N ASP A 305 -16.10 9.73 28.91
CA ASP A 305 -16.21 10.66 30.05
C ASP A 305 -14.84 11.09 30.62
N SER A 306 -13.79 10.30 30.42
CA SER A 306 -12.42 10.64 30.82
C SER A 306 -11.82 11.77 30.00
N TYR A 307 -12.21 11.93 28.73
CA TYR A 307 -11.83 13.06 27.88
C TYR A 307 -12.34 14.38 28.50
N TYR A 308 -13.66 14.49 28.72
CA TYR A 308 -14.29 15.67 29.31
C TYR A 308 -13.75 16.01 30.70
N LYS A 309 -13.50 15.00 31.54
CA LYS A 309 -12.88 15.17 32.88
C LYS A 309 -11.42 15.65 32.85
N SER A 310 -10.74 15.55 31.70
CA SER A 310 -9.37 16.05 31.51
C SER A 310 -9.31 17.45 30.89
N LEU A 311 -10.34 17.88 30.15
CA LEU A 311 -10.38 19.17 29.45
C LEU A 311 -9.97 20.38 30.31
N PRO A 312 -10.46 20.60 31.55
CA PRO A 312 -10.06 21.76 32.35
C PRO A 312 -8.55 21.93 32.53
N LYS A 313 -7.78 20.83 32.48
CA LYS A 313 -6.30 20.85 32.54
C LYS A 313 -5.62 21.17 31.21
N LYS A 314 -6.27 20.84 30.08
CA LYS A 314 -5.76 21.11 28.72
C LYS A 314 -6.08 22.54 28.29
N ILE A 315 -7.31 23.01 28.52
CA ILE A 315 -7.78 24.31 28.01
C ILE A 315 -7.64 25.48 29.00
N GLY A 316 -7.60 25.22 30.31
CA GLY A 316 -7.70 26.26 31.33
C GLY A 316 -8.99 27.07 31.21
N ASP A 317 -8.94 28.37 31.54
CA ASP A 317 -10.10 29.27 31.60
C ASP A 317 -10.66 29.70 30.22
N GLY A 318 -10.42 28.91 29.16
CA GLY A 318 -10.80 29.25 27.77
C GLY A 318 -12.29 29.11 27.45
N ILE A 319 -13.01 28.25 28.17
CA ILE A 319 -14.48 28.13 28.19
C ILE A 319 -14.93 27.78 29.62
N THR A 320 -16.18 28.08 29.99
CA THR A 320 -16.67 27.86 31.37
C THR A 320 -16.97 26.40 31.69
N ALA A 321 -17.13 26.07 32.97
CA ALA A 321 -17.51 24.72 33.41
C ALA A 321 -18.88 24.28 32.86
N GLU A 322 -19.80 25.23 32.68
CA GLU A 322 -21.11 25.02 32.04
C GLU A 322 -20.92 24.67 30.56
N GLN A 323 -20.08 25.41 29.84
CA GLN A 323 -19.78 25.14 28.43
C GLN A 323 -19.09 23.78 28.23
N ILE A 324 -18.20 23.36 29.14
CA ILE A 324 -17.60 22.01 29.13
C ILE A 324 -18.67 20.93 29.31
N LYS A 325 -19.66 21.16 30.18
CA LYS A 325 -20.81 20.24 30.36
C LYS A 325 -21.71 20.20 29.13
N GLU A 326 -21.95 21.34 28.47
CA GLU A 326 -22.69 21.39 27.20
C GLU A 326 -21.92 20.69 26.08
N CYS A 327 -20.58 20.75 26.08
CA CYS A 327 -19.75 19.94 25.17
C CYS A 327 -19.90 18.44 25.43
N GLU A 328 -19.94 17.99 26.70
CA GLU A 328 -20.18 16.58 27.04
C GLU A 328 -21.59 16.10 26.65
N GLU A 329 -22.61 16.94 26.84
CA GLU A 329 -24.00 16.65 26.47
C GLU A 329 -24.17 16.53 24.95
N LEU A 330 -23.54 17.42 24.18
CA LEU A 330 -23.67 17.48 22.72
C LEU A 330 -22.62 16.66 21.96
N GLY A 331 -21.64 16.07 22.65
CA GLY A 331 -20.56 15.27 22.07
C GLY A 331 -19.50 16.07 21.32
N ILE A 332 -19.33 17.34 21.67
CA ILE A 332 -18.39 18.28 21.04
C ILE A 332 -16.95 17.95 21.47
N LEU A 333 -16.03 17.94 20.52
CA LEU A 333 -14.58 17.91 20.76
C LEU A 333 -14.09 19.35 20.99
N VAL A 334 -13.21 19.50 21.98
CA VAL A 334 -12.59 20.77 22.39
C VAL A 334 -11.07 20.66 22.26
N ASP A 335 -10.46 21.63 21.58
CA ASP A 335 -9.02 21.79 21.50
C ASP A 335 -8.58 23.23 21.81
N LYS A 336 -7.27 23.47 21.94
CA LYS A 336 -6.70 24.79 22.19
C LYS A 336 -5.30 24.93 21.61
N ASP A 337 -5.10 26.03 20.90
CA ASP A 337 -3.84 26.47 20.31
C ASP A 337 -3.37 27.80 20.97
N ASP A 338 -2.45 28.52 20.33
CA ASP A 338 -1.95 29.83 20.78
C ASP A 338 -2.85 31.01 20.40
N GLN A 339 -3.86 30.80 19.53
CA GLN A 339 -4.82 31.81 19.07
C GLN A 339 -6.17 31.72 19.80
N GLY A 340 -6.58 30.54 20.28
CA GLY A 340 -7.82 30.36 21.03
C GLY A 340 -8.22 28.91 21.30
N VAL A 341 -9.51 28.72 21.58
CA VAL A 341 -10.16 27.41 21.80
C VAL A 341 -10.95 27.04 20.55
N LEU A 342 -10.80 25.79 20.10
CA LEU A 342 -11.57 25.22 19.01
C LEU A 342 -12.66 24.29 19.55
N LEU A 343 -13.88 24.44 19.05
CA LEU A 343 -15.02 23.55 19.27
C LEU A 343 -15.40 22.92 17.94
N GLN A 344 -15.38 21.59 17.84
CA GLN A 344 -15.66 20.86 16.60
C GLN A 344 -16.54 19.62 16.84
N ILE A 345 -17.33 19.22 15.85
CA ILE A 345 -17.99 17.91 15.81
C ILE A 345 -18.26 17.48 14.36
N PHE A 346 -18.05 16.19 14.08
CA PHE A 346 -18.32 15.58 12.78
C PHE A 346 -19.71 14.92 12.73
N THR A 347 -20.38 15.05 11.58
CA THR A 347 -21.50 14.18 11.23
C THR A 347 -20.99 12.77 10.93
N LYS A 348 -21.90 11.79 10.94
CA LYS A 348 -21.70 10.55 10.17
C LYS A 348 -21.63 10.88 8.66
N PRO A 349 -21.17 9.95 7.81
CA PRO A 349 -21.29 10.07 6.36
C PRO A 349 -22.72 10.44 5.92
N LEU A 350 -22.83 11.28 4.88
CA LEU A 350 -24.13 11.81 4.44
C LEU A 350 -24.92 10.82 3.59
N GLY A 351 -24.27 9.80 3.02
CA GLY A 351 -24.88 8.67 2.33
C GLY A 351 -24.42 7.33 2.92
N ASP A 352 -24.86 6.23 2.33
CA ASP A 352 -24.53 4.87 2.80
C ASP A 352 -23.04 4.51 2.63
N ARG A 353 -22.38 5.12 1.64
CA ARG A 353 -20.92 5.03 1.48
C ARG A 353 -20.22 5.94 2.50
N PRO A 354 -19.16 5.49 3.19
CA PRO A 354 -18.43 6.31 4.15
C PRO A 354 -17.47 7.30 3.47
N THR A 355 -18.03 8.18 2.63
CA THR A 355 -17.30 9.17 1.84
C THR A 355 -17.43 10.58 2.44
N ILE A 356 -18.39 11.37 1.97
CA ILE A 356 -18.58 12.78 2.36
C ILE A 356 -19.26 12.90 3.74
N PHE A 357 -18.74 13.77 4.62
CA PHE A 357 -19.37 14.21 5.86
C PHE A 357 -19.26 15.74 6.08
N ILE A 358 -19.85 16.27 7.15
CA ILE A 358 -19.79 17.69 7.52
C ILE A 358 -19.15 17.81 8.90
N GLU A 359 -18.33 18.84 9.11
CA GLU A 359 -17.93 19.30 10.44
C GLU A 359 -18.69 20.59 10.78
N ILE A 360 -19.13 20.71 12.03
CA ILE A 360 -19.66 21.96 12.59
C ILE A 360 -18.62 22.51 13.56
N ILE A 361 -18.15 23.73 13.31
CA ILE A 361 -16.93 24.28 13.93
C ILE A 361 -17.16 25.68 14.52
N GLN A 362 -16.49 25.99 15.62
CA GLN A 362 -16.45 27.33 16.23
C GLN A 362 -15.11 27.60 16.90
N ARG A 363 -14.52 28.75 16.61
CA ARG A 363 -13.29 29.31 17.21
C ARG A 363 -13.64 30.37 18.25
N VAL A 364 -13.11 30.22 19.45
CA VAL A 364 -13.33 31.12 20.59
C VAL A 364 -11.99 31.75 20.96
N GLY A 365 -11.83 33.04 20.66
CA GLY A 365 -10.59 33.81 20.88
C GLY A 365 -9.90 34.24 19.58
N CYS A 366 -9.87 33.35 18.58
CA CYS A 366 -9.23 33.60 17.28
C CYS A 366 -10.07 34.58 16.43
N MET A 367 -10.01 35.88 16.74
CA MET A 367 -10.83 36.92 16.09
C MET A 367 -10.00 37.83 15.17
N ARG A 368 -10.43 37.97 13.90
CA ARG A 368 -9.85 38.87 12.90
C ARG A 368 -10.68 40.15 12.79
N GLU A 369 -10.03 41.29 12.55
CA GLU A 369 -10.72 42.52 12.15
C GLU A 369 -11.28 42.40 10.72
N VAL A 370 -12.60 42.56 10.57
CA VAL A 370 -13.23 42.73 9.25
C VAL A 370 -13.01 44.17 8.81
N ARG A 371 -12.33 44.35 7.66
CA ARG A 371 -11.97 45.67 7.12
C ARG A 371 -12.64 45.92 5.78
N GLU A 372 -13.17 47.12 5.59
CA GLU A 372 -13.84 47.51 4.33
C GLU A 372 -12.81 47.67 3.20
N PRO A 373 -12.95 46.97 2.05
CA PRO A 373 -11.93 46.99 0.99
C PRO A 373 -11.65 48.39 0.41
N ALA A 374 -12.64 49.29 0.41
CA ALA A 374 -12.53 50.62 -0.18
C ALA A 374 -11.90 51.68 0.75
N THR A 375 -11.97 51.49 2.08
CA THR A 375 -11.56 52.50 3.08
C THR A 375 -10.50 51.99 4.06
N ASN A 376 -10.30 50.67 4.15
CA ASN A 376 -9.47 49.98 5.15
C ASN A 376 -9.90 50.28 6.62
N ALA A 377 -11.13 50.75 6.82
CA ALA A 377 -11.73 50.92 8.14
C ALA A 377 -12.19 49.57 8.72
N VAL A 378 -12.06 49.39 10.04
CA VAL A 378 -12.56 48.21 10.75
C VAL A 378 -14.07 48.34 10.91
N VAL A 379 -14.82 47.40 10.32
CA VAL A 379 -16.31 47.38 10.31
C VAL A 379 -16.87 46.40 11.33
N GLY A 380 -16.05 45.46 11.80
CA GLY A 380 -16.43 44.47 12.81
C GLY A 380 -15.28 43.51 13.11
N THR A 381 -15.58 42.43 13.83
CA THR A 381 -14.68 41.30 14.04
C THR A 381 -15.38 39.99 13.68
N GLU A 382 -14.64 39.06 13.08
CA GLU A 382 -15.09 37.72 12.71
C GLU A 382 -14.15 36.67 13.28
N GLN A 383 -14.59 35.41 13.38
CA GLN A 383 -13.69 34.30 13.67
C GLN A 383 -12.69 34.14 12.51
N ALA A 384 -11.41 33.88 12.81
CA ALA A 384 -10.40 33.49 11.83
C ALA A 384 -10.70 32.11 11.20
N ALA A 385 -9.82 31.61 10.34
CA ALA A 385 -9.83 30.24 9.82
C ALA A 385 -8.49 29.55 10.15
N GLY A 386 -8.43 28.22 10.14
CA GLY A 386 -7.20 27.46 10.38
C GLY A 386 -7.47 25.95 10.49
N PRO A 387 -6.46 25.07 10.42
CA PRO A 387 -6.58 23.75 11.03
C PRO A 387 -6.58 23.87 12.57
N GLY A 388 -6.87 22.78 13.29
CA GLY A 388 -6.71 22.76 14.74
C GLY A 388 -6.58 21.33 15.27
N ALA A 389 -5.36 20.97 15.66
CA ALA A 389 -4.99 19.71 16.30
C ALA A 389 -3.88 19.96 17.34
N SER A 390 -3.75 19.07 18.32
CA SER A 390 -3.20 19.41 19.63
C SER A 390 -1.69 19.20 19.85
N ASN A 391 -1.21 19.80 20.95
CA ASN A 391 -0.03 19.39 21.72
C ASN A 391 1.36 19.62 21.09
N SER A 392 1.78 20.88 21.00
CA SER A 392 3.19 21.21 21.26
C SER A 392 3.34 22.28 22.35
N THR A 393 4.21 22.03 23.32
CA THR A 393 4.52 23.00 24.37
C THR A 393 5.63 23.94 23.93
N SER A 394 5.35 25.25 23.83
CA SER A 394 6.42 26.25 23.77
C SER A 394 6.13 27.44 24.69
N GLY A 395 7.11 27.75 25.55
CA GLY A 395 7.15 29.02 26.29
C GLY A 395 7.80 30.08 25.41
N GLY A 396 7.10 31.19 25.16
CA GLY A 396 7.49 32.14 24.13
C GLY A 396 8.68 33.06 24.47
N SER A 397 9.45 33.43 23.43
CA SER A 397 10.11 34.74 23.35
C SER A 397 10.19 35.17 21.88
N GLY A 398 9.39 36.18 21.50
CA GLY A 398 9.21 36.54 20.08
C GLY A 398 10.33 37.43 19.50
N SER A 399 10.54 37.34 18.19
CA SER A 399 11.32 38.32 17.43
C SER A 399 10.80 38.49 16.00
N ARG A 400 10.50 39.73 15.60
CA ARG A 400 9.98 40.09 14.27
C ARG A 400 10.91 39.61 13.13
N PRO A 401 10.37 39.13 11.99
CA PRO A 401 11.18 38.86 10.81
C PRO A 401 11.84 40.14 10.29
N ARG A 402 13.16 40.11 10.10
CA ARG A 402 13.92 41.17 9.42
C ARG A 402 14.09 40.79 7.95
N GLY A 403 13.34 41.45 7.08
CA GLY A 403 13.64 41.41 5.65
C GLY A 403 15.07 41.91 5.38
N ARG A 404 15.82 41.17 4.57
CA ARG A 404 17.11 41.61 4.01
C ARG A 404 16.98 41.72 2.49
N ALA A 405 16.90 42.95 1.99
CA ALA A 405 17.20 43.20 0.58
C ALA A 405 18.70 42.94 0.32
N ALA A 406 19.02 42.47 -0.88
CA ALA A 406 20.38 42.50 -1.42
C ALA A 406 20.56 43.79 -2.25
N ASP A 407 21.69 44.48 -2.07
CA ASP A 407 22.01 45.72 -2.80
C ASP A 407 22.80 45.38 -4.07
N GLN A 408 22.31 45.79 -5.24
CA GLN A 408 23.12 45.98 -6.44
C GLN A 408 22.91 47.39 -7.01
N ARG A 409 23.87 48.25 -6.69
CA ARG A 409 24.24 49.45 -7.47
C ARG A 409 24.81 48.98 -8.81
N GLU A 410 24.86 49.76 -9.90
CA GLU A 410 24.95 51.22 -10.10
C GLU A 410 24.55 51.47 -11.59
N ARG A 411 24.06 52.61 -12.13
CA ARG A 411 24.46 54.02 -12.01
C ARG A 411 23.38 55.04 -12.45
N HIS A 412 23.33 56.17 -11.71
CA HIS A 412 23.08 57.57 -12.16
C HIS A 412 21.73 57.99 -12.78
N GLY A 413 21.20 59.18 -12.39
CA GLY A 413 20.14 59.83 -13.19
C GLY A 413 19.52 61.19 -12.78
N GLY A 414 19.36 61.54 -11.49
CA GLY A 414 18.62 62.77 -11.08
C GLY A 414 17.08 62.70 -11.30
N SER A 415 16.26 63.71 -10.98
CA SER A 415 16.42 64.89 -10.11
C SER A 415 15.06 65.58 -9.83
N GLY A 416 14.71 65.83 -8.55
CA GLY A 416 13.50 66.56 -8.13
C GLY A 416 12.17 65.76 -8.22
N GLY A 417 11.08 66.14 -7.53
CA GLY A 417 10.95 67.20 -6.52
C GLY A 417 9.53 67.28 -5.89
N GLU A 418 9.48 67.82 -4.67
CA GLU A 418 8.30 68.39 -3.98
C GLU A 418 7.11 67.50 -3.49
N ARG A 419 6.25 68.16 -2.72
CA ARG A 419 5.09 67.75 -1.89
C ARG A 419 3.95 68.78 -2.19
N PRO A 420 2.72 68.78 -1.61
CA PRO A 420 2.14 67.98 -0.51
C PRO A 420 0.67 67.51 -0.72
N ALA A 421 0.04 67.04 0.38
CA ALA A 421 -1.34 67.35 0.82
C ALA A 421 -2.53 66.37 0.60
N ARG A 422 -3.41 66.42 1.63
CA ARG A 422 -4.79 65.90 1.83
C ARG A 422 -5.82 66.99 1.41
N PRO A 423 -7.18 66.88 1.51
CA PRO A 423 -8.00 65.96 2.35
C PRO A 423 -9.35 65.46 1.75
N GLU A 424 -10.16 64.79 2.62
CA GLU A 424 -11.64 64.86 2.86
C GLU A 424 -12.64 65.37 1.78
N ALA A 425 -13.95 65.02 1.74
CA ALA A 425 -14.82 63.98 2.36
C ALA A 425 -16.30 64.14 1.83
N VAL A 426 -17.32 63.61 2.55
CA VAL A 426 -18.79 63.94 2.51
C VAL A 426 -19.72 63.09 1.58
N SER A 427 -21.01 62.97 1.96
CA SER A 427 -22.12 62.23 1.28
C SER A 427 -23.29 63.22 0.92
N PRO A 428 -24.62 63.13 1.23
CA PRO A 428 -25.57 62.09 1.78
C PRO A 428 -26.93 61.95 1.00
N PHE A 429 -27.98 61.36 1.63
CA PHE A 429 -29.43 61.22 1.22
C PHE A 429 -29.78 60.15 0.15
N ALA A 430 -30.98 59.52 0.03
CA ALA A 430 -32.20 59.21 0.84
C ALA A 430 -33.25 58.50 -0.11
N SER A 431 -34.40 57.86 0.21
CA SER A 431 -35.13 57.21 1.35
C SER A 431 -36.36 56.44 0.72
N ALA A 432 -37.46 55.89 1.29
CA ALA A 432 -38.13 55.77 2.61
C ALA A 432 -39.26 54.66 2.57
N SER A 433 -39.93 54.36 3.71
CA SER A 433 -41.36 53.89 3.88
C SER A 433 -41.85 52.50 3.35
N THR A 434 -42.82 51.74 3.92
CA THR A 434 -43.55 51.68 5.25
C THR A 434 -44.46 50.41 5.39
N SER A 435 -44.64 49.86 6.61
CA SER A 435 -45.87 49.20 7.21
C SER A 435 -46.58 47.95 6.58
N ALA A 436 -47.40 47.10 7.26
CA ALA A 436 -47.54 46.68 8.68
C ALA A 436 -48.59 45.51 8.90
N SER A 437 -48.43 44.74 9.99
CA SER A 437 -49.45 44.11 10.90
C SER A 437 -50.64 43.20 10.47
N ALA A 438 -50.59 41.93 10.93
CA ALA A 438 -51.51 41.25 11.91
C ALA A 438 -52.86 40.52 11.54
N SER A 439 -52.84 39.19 11.79
CA SER A 439 -53.78 38.33 12.59
C SER A 439 -55.18 37.81 12.13
N THR A 440 -55.41 36.52 12.49
CA THR A 440 -56.64 35.81 12.94
C THR A 440 -57.71 35.17 12.00
N ALA A 441 -57.77 33.83 12.08
CA ALA A 441 -58.93 33.00 12.51
C ALA A 441 -59.86 32.22 11.52
N THR A 442 -60.08 30.96 11.91
CA THR A 442 -61.23 30.04 11.68
C THR A 442 -61.47 29.33 10.33
N ALA A 443 -61.91 28.07 10.44
CA ALA A 443 -62.15 27.10 9.38
C ALA A 443 -63.59 27.09 8.85
N LEU A 444 -63.83 26.35 7.76
CA LEU A 444 -65.10 25.65 7.51
C LEU A 444 -64.91 24.41 6.61
N ASP A 445 -65.91 23.52 6.63
CA ASP A 445 -66.00 22.23 5.94
C ASP A 445 -66.85 22.34 4.65
N VAL A 446 -66.69 21.42 3.69
CA VAL A 446 -67.71 20.99 2.70
C VAL A 446 -67.24 19.73 1.95
N SER A 447 -68.19 18.88 1.55
CA SER A 447 -67.96 17.46 1.24
C SER A 447 -68.48 16.96 -0.13
N ASN A 448 -67.89 15.84 -0.59
CA ASN A 448 -68.54 14.67 -1.22
C ASN A 448 -69.10 14.73 -2.67
N ARG A 449 -68.61 13.82 -3.53
CA ARG A 449 -69.27 12.94 -4.54
C ARG A 449 -68.27 12.60 -5.68
N SER A 450 -68.29 11.49 -6.43
CA SER A 450 -68.87 10.11 -6.37
C SER A 450 -68.26 9.37 -7.59
N SER A 451 -68.11 8.04 -7.73
CA SER A 451 -68.93 6.87 -7.37
C SER A 451 -68.12 5.56 -7.61
N GLY A 452 -68.61 4.37 -7.18
CA GLY A 452 -68.09 3.07 -7.66
C GLY A 452 -67.94 1.93 -6.62
N SER A 453 -68.74 0.88 -6.77
CA SER A 453 -68.66 -0.44 -6.11
C SER A 453 -69.33 -1.47 -7.04
N PRO A 454 -69.27 -2.81 -6.85
CA PRO A 454 -68.85 -3.63 -5.69
C PRO A 454 -67.77 -4.70 -6.01
N GLY A 455 -67.33 -5.62 -5.12
CA GLY A 455 -67.49 -5.76 -3.66
C GLY A 455 -67.48 -7.21 -3.13
N GLY A 456 -67.33 -7.41 -1.80
CA GLY A 456 -67.63 -8.65 -1.05
C GLY A 456 -66.57 -9.77 -1.05
N ARG A 457 -66.45 -10.65 -0.03
CA ARG A 457 -67.10 -10.81 1.30
C ARG A 457 -66.17 -11.59 2.29
N GLY A 458 -66.39 -11.47 3.60
CA GLY A 458 -65.96 -12.44 4.65
C GLY A 458 -64.77 -11.98 5.50
N VAL A 459 -64.81 -11.62 6.80
CA VAL A 459 -65.63 -11.97 8.01
C VAL A 459 -65.09 -13.16 8.84
N ARG A 460 -64.11 -12.92 9.73
CA ARG A 460 -64.24 -13.08 11.21
C ARG A 460 -62.97 -12.78 12.04
N GLN A 461 -63.18 -12.10 13.17
CA GLN A 461 -62.36 -12.06 14.40
C GLN A 461 -62.85 -13.19 15.38
N PRO A 462 -62.31 -13.42 16.62
CA PRO A 462 -61.42 -12.56 17.45
C PRO A 462 -60.26 -13.22 18.25
N GLU A 463 -59.28 -12.37 18.62
CA GLU A 463 -58.77 -12.08 19.98
C GLU A 463 -59.01 -13.09 21.15
N ARG A 464 -57.95 -13.53 21.89
CA ARG A 464 -57.68 -13.16 23.33
C ARG A 464 -56.61 -13.97 24.13
N GLN A 465 -55.80 -13.21 24.86
CA GLN A 465 -55.33 -13.33 26.28
C GLN A 465 -54.77 -14.63 26.93
N ARG A 466 -53.51 -14.51 27.41
CA ARG A 466 -52.90 -14.94 28.71
C ARG A 466 -53.49 -16.10 29.56
N SER A 467 -52.58 -16.96 30.07
CA SER A 467 -52.52 -17.36 31.49
C SER A 467 -51.22 -18.11 31.87
N ASP A 468 -50.75 -17.98 33.11
CA ASP A 468 -49.65 -18.74 33.71
C ASP A 468 -50.08 -20.12 34.24
N GLY A 469 -49.13 -21.03 34.50
CA GLY A 469 -49.38 -22.33 35.16
C GLY A 469 -48.09 -23.09 35.49
N ALA A 470 -48.02 -23.79 36.64
CA ALA A 470 -46.76 -24.35 37.17
C ALA A 470 -46.91 -25.68 37.93
N GLN A 471 -45.75 -26.29 38.23
CA GLN A 471 -45.46 -27.32 39.25
C GLN A 471 -45.77 -28.82 39.00
N ALA A 472 -44.67 -29.56 38.76
CA ALA A 472 -44.02 -30.48 39.72
C ALA A 472 -44.37 -32.00 39.80
N GLY A 473 -43.29 -32.80 39.83
CA GLY A 473 -43.21 -34.17 40.38
C GLY A 473 -42.36 -35.13 39.52
N ARG A 474 -41.57 -36.07 40.07
CA ARG A 474 -40.95 -36.18 41.42
C ARG A 474 -39.91 -37.34 41.42
N GLY A 475 -38.78 -37.17 42.13
CA GLY A 475 -37.80 -38.25 42.41
C GLY A 475 -36.70 -38.43 41.35
N GLY A 476 -35.51 -38.95 41.70
CA GLY A 476 -34.99 -39.25 43.04
C GLY A 476 -33.74 -40.14 43.03
N GLY A 477 -32.70 -39.78 43.80
CA GLY A 477 -31.48 -40.57 43.93
C GLY A 477 -30.23 -39.71 44.18
N ARG A 478 -29.32 -40.14 45.06
CA ARG A 478 -28.09 -39.41 45.42
C ARG A 478 -26.93 -40.40 45.63
N SER A 479 -25.72 -39.92 45.34
CA SER A 479 -24.44 -40.24 46.03
C SER A 479 -23.45 -41.28 45.44
N THR A 480 -22.20 -41.05 45.86
CA THR A 480 -21.01 -41.94 45.98
C THR A 480 -20.12 -42.31 44.79
N SER A 481 -18.80 -42.20 45.09
CA SER A 481 -17.65 -43.04 44.70
C SER A 481 -17.19 -43.20 43.24
N ALA A 482 -15.91 -42.85 43.04
CA ALA A 482 -14.94 -43.61 42.24
C ALA A 482 -14.05 -44.45 43.21
N PRO A 483 -13.03 -45.21 42.76
CA PRO A 483 -12.98 -46.21 41.68
C PRO A 483 -12.46 -47.61 42.18
N PRO A 484 -12.48 -48.65 41.31
CA PRO A 484 -11.37 -49.64 41.23
C PRO A 484 -10.77 -49.68 39.80
N ALA A 485 -9.51 -50.04 39.50
CA ALA A 485 -8.65 -51.18 39.91
C ALA A 485 -9.11 -52.53 39.29
N SER A 486 -8.28 -53.50 38.88
CA SER A 486 -6.84 -53.81 39.09
C SER A 486 -6.34 -54.76 37.95
N SER A 487 -5.30 -54.47 37.16
CA SER A 487 -3.84 -54.68 37.38
C SER A 487 -3.28 -56.12 37.40
N SER A 488 -2.50 -56.50 36.38
CA SER A 488 -1.36 -57.46 36.41
C SER A 488 -0.67 -57.48 35.03
N SER A 489 0.63 -57.73 34.80
CA SER A 489 1.93 -57.52 35.47
C SER A 489 2.93 -58.54 34.88
N SER A 490 4.24 -58.24 34.86
CA SER A 490 5.36 -59.12 34.39
C SER A 490 5.51 -59.32 32.85
N SER A 491 6.70 -59.53 32.26
CA SER A 491 8.08 -59.20 32.70
C SER A 491 9.15 -59.38 31.60
N SER A 492 10.08 -58.41 31.49
CA SER A 492 11.55 -58.57 31.27
C SER A 492 12.17 -59.12 29.95
N SER A 493 13.17 -58.35 29.45
CA SER A 493 14.44 -58.81 28.83
C SER A 493 14.50 -59.22 27.33
N PRO A 494 15.69 -59.19 26.67
CA PRO A 494 16.78 -58.19 26.79
C PRO A 494 17.61 -57.87 25.50
N SER A 495 18.39 -56.78 25.56
CA SER A 495 19.73 -56.57 24.92
C SER A 495 19.85 -56.51 23.38
N SER A 496 20.88 -55.87 22.80
CA SER A 496 22.18 -55.34 23.29
C SER A 496 22.46 -53.94 22.64
N SER A 497 23.54 -53.16 22.82
CA SER A 497 24.73 -52.98 23.71
C SER A 497 25.37 -51.59 23.31
N SER A 498 26.52 -51.03 23.75
CA SER A 498 27.66 -51.29 24.67
C SER A 498 28.50 -49.99 24.77
N SER A 499 29.34 -49.68 25.78
CA SER A 499 29.38 -50.07 27.20
C SER A 499 30.54 -49.32 27.95
N SER A 500 30.20 -48.36 28.83
CA SER A 500 31.01 -47.89 30.00
C SER A 500 32.42 -47.27 29.71
N SER A 501 33.20 -46.70 30.65
CA SER A 501 33.22 -46.77 32.14
C SER A 501 33.83 -45.53 32.85
N SER A 502 33.70 -45.51 34.18
CA SER A 502 34.26 -44.55 35.17
C SER A 502 35.68 -44.97 35.67
N ARG A 503 36.39 -44.38 36.68
CA ARG A 503 36.12 -43.41 37.78
C ARG A 503 37.44 -42.96 38.48
N GLY A 504 37.54 -41.68 38.90
CA GLY A 504 38.20 -41.21 40.16
C GLY A 504 39.74 -41.23 40.35
N GLY A 505 40.27 -40.19 41.05
CA GLY A 505 41.65 -40.11 41.56
C GLY A 505 42.14 -38.66 41.74
N GLY A 506 42.61 -38.26 42.93
CA GLY A 506 42.93 -36.85 43.27
C GLY A 506 44.41 -36.50 43.38
N GLY A 507 44.71 -35.21 43.51
CA GLY A 507 46.05 -34.67 43.77
C GLY A 507 46.14 -33.17 43.39
N ALA A 508 46.78 -32.35 44.22
CA ALA A 508 46.97 -30.91 43.98
C ALA A 508 48.46 -30.55 43.96
N PHE A 509 48.85 -29.53 43.19
CA PHE A 509 49.91 -28.58 43.56
C PHE A 509 49.84 -27.29 42.71
N TYR A 510 50.80 -26.37 42.89
CA TYR A 510 50.60 -24.91 42.78
C TYR A 510 51.36 -24.22 41.62
N ARG A 511 50.86 -23.02 41.26
CA ARG A 511 51.47 -21.92 40.45
C ARG A 511 51.54 -22.13 38.92
N GLY A 512 51.34 -21.08 38.10
CA GLY A 512 50.93 -19.71 38.46
C GLY A 512 50.90 -18.72 37.28
N GLY A 513 50.38 -17.50 37.52
CA GLY A 513 50.08 -16.49 36.49
C GLY A 513 48.65 -16.64 35.95
N GLY A 514 47.83 -15.59 35.74
CA GLY A 514 48.14 -14.15 35.68
C GLY A 514 48.62 -13.77 34.26
N SER A 515 47.95 -12.91 33.49
CA SER A 515 47.03 -11.83 33.90
C SER A 515 45.99 -11.45 32.83
N SER A 516 45.02 -10.62 33.24
CA SER A 516 44.32 -9.60 32.45
C SER A 516 43.71 -9.97 31.09
N SER A 517 42.38 -9.99 31.06
CA SER A 517 41.58 -9.58 29.91
C SER A 517 41.98 -8.18 29.42
N SER A 518 42.22 -8.00 28.13
CA SER A 518 42.46 -6.70 27.51
C SER A 518 41.58 -6.50 26.27
N SER A 519 40.55 -5.66 26.40
CA SER A 519 39.74 -5.18 25.27
C SER A 519 40.55 -4.27 24.37
N SER A 520 40.80 -4.67 23.12
CA SER A 520 41.53 -3.88 22.12
C SER A 520 40.58 -3.02 21.28
N SER A 521 40.56 -1.71 21.54
CA SER A 521 39.75 -0.72 20.81
C SER A 521 40.25 -0.48 19.38
N SER A 522 39.33 -0.10 18.47
CA SER A 522 39.62 0.32 17.11
C SER A 522 40.59 1.50 17.04
N SER A 523 41.66 1.38 16.25
CA SER A 523 42.68 2.42 16.07
C SER A 523 42.30 3.46 15.01
N SER A 524 42.40 4.74 15.37
CA SER A 524 42.37 5.86 14.43
C SER A 524 43.79 6.25 14.00
N SER A 525 43.98 6.51 12.71
CA SER A 525 45.26 7.00 12.17
C SER A 525 45.33 8.53 12.23
N SER A 526 46.47 9.05 12.69
CA SER A 526 46.78 10.50 12.69
C SER A 526 48.24 10.70 12.26
N SER A 527 48.47 11.60 11.31
CA SER A 527 49.79 11.92 10.77
C SER A 527 50.66 12.72 11.76
N SER A 528 51.98 12.58 11.62
CA SER A 528 52.97 12.96 12.64
C SER A 528 53.60 14.33 12.44
N SER A 529 53.78 15.11 13.52
CA SER A 529 54.83 16.14 13.59
C SER A 529 55.36 16.39 15.01
N SER A 530 56.64 16.04 15.17
CA SER A 530 57.63 16.38 16.21
C SER A 530 57.33 17.50 17.23
N SER A 531 57.50 17.23 18.54
CA SER A 531 58.71 17.69 19.29
C SER A 531 58.77 17.36 20.81
N ARG A 532 59.98 16.92 21.21
CA ARG A 532 60.65 16.88 22.53
C ARG A 532 59.97 17.44 23.82
N GLY A 533 59.79 16.57 24.81
CA GLY A 533 60.69 16.50 26.00
C GLY A 533 60.29 17.14 27.35
N ASN A 534 60.23 16.30 28.40
CA ASN A 534 60.16 16.59 29.85
C ASN A 534 58.92 17.38 30.38
N GLY A 535 58.46 17.21 31.63
CA GLY A 535 58.83 16.23 32.65
C GLY A 535 58.27 16.53 34.06
N SER A 536 58.13 15.49 34.89
CA SER A 536 58.03 15.48 36.37
C SER A 536 56.86 16.15 37.14
N THR A 537 56.21 15.30 37.96
CA THR A 537 55.74 15.48 39.36
C THR A 537 54.53 16.37 39.74
N SER A 538 53.58 15.66 40.35
CA SER A 538 52.54 16.08 41.31
C SER A 538 52.95 17.01 42.45
N SER A 539 52.01 17.82 42.95
CA SER A 539 51.63 17.86 44.38
C SER A 539 50.34 18.66 44.61
N SER A 540 49.73 18.55 45.80
CA SER A 540 48.43 19.13 46.13
C SER A 540 48.48 20.17 47.26
N ARG A 541 47.75 21.27 47.10
CA ARG A 541 47.04 22.05 48.16
C ARG A 541 46.28 23.23 47.56
N GLY A 542 45.20 23.66 48.22
CA GLY A 542 44.36 24.79 47.79
C GLY A 542 44.65 26.09 48.54
N GLY A 543 44.19 27.22 48.00
CA GLY A 543 44.34 28.54 48.61
C GLY A 543 43.59 29.62 47.83
N ARG A 544 42.84 30.47 48.54
CA ARG A 544 41.91 31.50 48.01
C ARG A 544 42.51 32.44 46.94
N GLY A 545 41.71 32.72 45.92
CA GLY A 545 42.11 33.46 44.73
C GLY A 545 42.40 34.96 44.86
N VAL A 546 42.95 35.48 43.76
CA VAL A 546 43.04 36.90 43.37
C VAL A 546 42.59 36.99 41.90
N GLY A 547 41.92 38.06 41.50
CA GLY A 547 41.45 38.24 40.12
C GLY A 547 42.55 38.69 39.15
N SER A 548 42.51 38.19 37.91
CA SER A 548 43.25 38.76 36.77
C SER A 548 42.48 38.52 35.47
N SER A 549 42.61 39.43 34.51
CA SER A 549 41.75 39.52 33.33
C SER A 549 42.33 38.85 32.07
N ALA A 550 41.43 38.52 31.13
CA ALA A 550 41.70 38.43 29.69
C ALA A 550 42.90 37.58 29.19
N ARG A 551 42.90 36.25 29.41
CA ARG A 551 43.53 35.28 28.47
C ARG A 551 43.06 33.81 28.52
N GLY A 552 42.33 33.38 29.56
CA GLY A 552 41.91 31.98 29.78
C GLY A 552 40.78 31.42 28.87
N GLY A 553 40.93 31.55 27.54
CA GLY A 553 39.95 31.11 26.55
C GLY A 553 40.26 29.77 25.85
N GLY A 554 41.51 29.54 25.44
CA GLY A 554 41.89 28.42 24.57
C GLY A 554 41.80 27.04 25.23
N ASN A 555 42.46 26.86 26.38
CA ASN A 555 42.60 25.55 27.05
C ASN A 555 41.26 24.84 27.33
N ARG A 556 40.15 25.58 27.50
CA ARG A 556 38.84 24.99 27.81
C ARG A 556 38.24 24.20 26.63
N CYS A 557 38.49 24.59 25.38
CA CYS A 557 37.99 23.80 24.24
C CYS A 557 38.77 22.49 24.08
N ALA A 558 40.09 22.52 24.24
CA ALA A 558 40.93 21.31 24.19
C ALA A 558 40.58 20.32 25.32
N ALA A 559 40.32 20.82 26.53
CA ALA A 559 39.87 19.99 27.65
C ALA A 559 38.51 19.32 27.37
N ALA A 560 37.52 20.07 26.89
CA ALA A 560 36.21 19.53 26.51
C ALA A 560 36.33 18.44 25.42
N ILE A 561 37.12 18.68 24.35
CA ILE A 561 37.35 17.69 23.28
C ILE A 561 37.92 16.37 23.83
N GLN A 562 38.82 16.43 24.82
CA GLN A 562 39.36 15.20 25.41
C GLN A 562 38.33 14.51 26.30
N ALA A 563 37.66 15.23 27.19
CA ALA A 563 36.64 14.66 28.07
C ALA A 563 35.50 13.97 27.30
N ILE A 564 35.05 14.54 26.16
CA ILE A 564 34.07 13.91 25.26
C ILE A 564 34.57 12.57 24.69
N ARG A 565 35.87 12.44 24.40
CA ARG A 565 36.46 11.19 23.88
C ARG A 565 36.59 10.13 24.96
N ASP A 566 36.81 10.57 26.20
CA ASP A 566 36.98 9.70 27.36
C ASP A 566 35.64 9.11 27.86
N CYS A 567 34.49 9.73 27.54
CA CYS A 567 33.15 9.19 27.81
C CYS A 567 32.96 7.79 27.21
N GLY A 568 32.72 6.80 28.05
CA GLY A 568 32.51 5.40 27.70
C GLY A 568 31.08 5.05 27.29
N ASP A 569 30.07 5.73 27.84
CA ASP A 569 28.65 5.49 27.54
C ASP A 569 27.83 6.77 27.31
N LEU A 570 26.54 6.61 26.96
CA LEU A 570 25.63 7.72 26.68
C LEU A 570 25.29 8.56 27.92
N ARG A 571 25.36 8.01 29.14
CA ARG A 571 25.04 8.73 30.40
C ARG A 571 26.17 9.68 30.77
N GLU A 572 27.40 9.23 30.64
CA GLU A 572 28.59 10.08 30.82
C GLU A 572 28.59 11.23 29.80
N LEU A 573 28.21 10.95 28.55
CA LEU A 573 28.12 11.97 27.50
C LEU A 573 26.94 12.94 27.72
N GLU A 574 25.76 12.45 28.11
CA GLU A 574 24.58 13.29 28.41
C GLU A 574 24.90 14.30 29.53
N ALA A 575 25.45 13.82 30.66
CA ALA A 575 25.82 14.68 31.79
C ALA A 575 26.89 15.73 31.44
N LEU A 576 27.87 15.39 30.59
CA LEU A 576 28.88 16.33 30.11
C LEU A 576 28.26 17.39 29.16
N VAL A 577 27.38 16.97 28.27
CA VAL A 577 26.71 17.85 27.30
C VAL A 577 25.74 18.81 28.01
N GLU A 578 24.96 18.35 28.98
CA GLU A 578 24.11 19.21 29.82
C GLU A 578 24.92 20.26 30.58
N ALA A 579 26.07 19.88 31.15
CA ALA A 579 26.92 20.76 31.94
C ALA A 579 27.64 21.85 31.13
N GLU A 580 28.03 21.58 29.87
CA GLU A 580 28.86 22.51 29.08
C GLU A 580 28.22 23.07 27.80
N ALA A 581 27.33 22.34 27.11
CA ALA A 581 26.94 22.70 25.73
C ALA A 581 26.18 24.03 25.61
N THR A 582 25.47 24.44 26.66
CA THR A 582 24.84 25.77 26.75
C THR A 582 25.87 26.92 26.64
N GLY A 583 27.13 26.68 27.01
CA GLY A 583 28.26 27.60 26.86
C GLY A 583 28.99 27.53 25.52
N TRP A 584 28.68 26.54 24.66
CA TRP A 584 29.41 26.26 23.41
C TRP A 584 28.93 27.09 22.19
N THR A 585 28.11 28.12 22.39
CA THR A 585 27.50 29.01 21.38
C THR A 585 28.46 29.89 20.56
N ARG A 586 29.75 29.54 20.46
CA ARG A 586 30.79 30.30 19.74
C ARG A 586 31.64 29.38 18.87
N ASP A 587 31.96 29.85 17.67
CA ASP A 587 32.76 29.18 16.64
C ASP A 587 33.96 28.36 17.16
N ARG A 588 34.69 28.87 18.16
CA ARG A 588 35.81 28.17 18.83
C ARG A 588 35.48 26.78 19.40
N TYR A 589 34.20 26.45 19.61
CA TYR A 589 33.72 25.17 20.13
C TYR A 589 33.16 24.23 19.05
N LYS A 590 33.13 24.62 17.77
CA LYS A 590 32.57 23.77 16.70
C LYS A 590 33.18 22.36 16.67
N THR A 591 34.48 22.25 16.96
CA THR A 591 35.21 20.97 17.02
C THR A 591 34.83 20.14 18.24
N ALA A 592 34.50 20.75 19.38
CA ALA A 592 33.95 20.05 20.54
C ALA A 592 32.55 19.51 20.22
N ILE A 593 31.66 20.34 19.66
CA ILE A 593 30.31 19.92 19.28
C ILE A 593 30.35 18.79 18.24
N ASN A 594 31.19 18.89 17.20
CA ASN A 594 31.34 17.82 16.19
C ASN A 594 31.96 16.54 16.77
N THR A 595 32.81 16.63 17.80
CA THR A 595 33.31 15.46 18.54
C THR A 595 32.17 14.82 19.36
N ALA A 596 31.33 15.63 20.03
CA ALA A 596 30.21 15.14 20.85
C ALA A 596 29.10 14.51 19.99
N LEU A 597 28.74 15.13 18.86
CA LEU A 597 27.76 14.60 17.91
C LEU A 597 28.21 13.23 17.38
N ASN A 598 29.46 13.13 16.89
CA ASN A 598 30.03 11.88 16.41
C ASN A 598 30.11 10.82 17.54
N ARG A 599 30.45 11.21 18.78
CA ARG A 599 30.46 10.28 19.93
C ARG A 599 29.06 9.80 20.30
N ALA A 600 28.04 10.66 20.27
CA ALA A 600 26.64 10.30 20.50
C ALA A 600 26.13 9.32 19.45
N GLY A 601 26.40 9.56 18.17
CA GLY A 601 26.05 8.66 17.07
C GLY A 601 26.79 7.32 17.09
N GLN A 602 28.04 7.29 17.59
CA GLN A 602 28.77 6.04 17.85
C GLN A 602 28.11 5.24 18.98
N LEU A 603 27.92 5.85 20.15
CA LEU A 603 27.41 5.18 21.34
C LEU A 603 25.94 4.77 21.19
N GLY A 604 25.12 5.58 20.50
CA GLY A 604 23.74 5.23 20.14
C GLY A 604 23.62 4.07 19.14
N SER A 605 24.67 3.77 18.37
CA SER A 605 24.70 2.61 17.46
C SER A 605 25.05 1.28 18.16
N LEU A 606 25.36 1.29 19.46
CA LEU A 606 25.67 0.08 20.22
C LEU A 606 24.42 -0.73 20.55
N ARG A 607 24.54 -2.06 20.51
CA ARG A 607 23.43 -2.99 20.73
C ARG A 607 22.92 -2.90 22.17
N GLY A 608 21.74 -2.32 22.37
CA GLY A 608 21.13 -2.09 23.68
C GLY A 608 21.31 -0.67 24.25
N ALA A 609 21.82 0.28 23.45
CA ALA A 609 21.72 1.70 23.78
C ALA A 609 20.25 2.18 23.74
N ASP A 610 19.91 3.17 24.55
CA ASP A 610 18.59 3.85 24.50
C ASP A 610 18.57 4.87 23.34
N PRO A 611 17.71 4.69 22.31
CA PRO A 611 17.57 5.66 21.23
C PRO A 611 17.13 7.03 21.73
N ALA A 612 16.21 7.08 22.71
CA ALA A 612 15.70 8.34 23.26
C ALA A 612 16.81 9.12 23.97
N GLN A 613 17.74 8.46 24.65
CA GLN A 613 18.94 9.09 25.21
C GLN A 613 19.86 9.65 24.13
N SER A 614 20.11 8.90 23.05
CA SER A 614 20.89 9.41 21.91
C SER A 614 20.22 10.65 21.28
N HIS A 615 18.90 10.62 21.09
CA HIS A 615 18.11 11.72 20.52
C HIS A 615 18.11 12.98 21.41
N ARG A 616 18.05 12.85 22.74
CA ARG A 616 18.18 14.00 23.67
C ARG A 616 19.55 14.67 23.56
N ILE A 617 20.63 13.89 23.56
CA ILE A 617 22.01 14.40 23.42
C ILE A 617 22.16 15.13 22.07
N LEU A 618 21.67 14.54 20.98
CA LEU A 618 21.73 15.16 19.66
C LEU A 618 20.88 16.45 19.59
N SER A 619 19.73 16.50 20.25
CA SER A 619 18.89 17.72 20.35
C SER A 619 19.59 18.87 21.08
N LEU A 620 20.25 18.58 22.22
CA LEU A 620 21.02 19.57 22.97
C LEU A 620 22.21 20.11 22.14
N LEU A 621 22.92 19.22 21.44
CA LEU A 621 24.03 19.60 20.57
C LEU A 621 23.57 20.35 19.31
N ALA A 622 22.41 20.01 18.75
CA ALA A 622 21.78 20.71 17.64
C ALA A 622 21.47 22.17 17.98
N ALA A 623 20.87 22.43 19.16
CA ALA A 623 20.60 23.78 19.64
C ALA A 623 21.89 24.61 19.81
N ALA A 624 23.00 24.00 20.23
CA ALA A 624 24.31 24.65 20.32
C ALA A 624 24.96 24.90 18.94
N TYR A 625 24.72 24.03 17.94
CA TYR A 625 25.36 24.10 16.63
C TYR A 625 24.63 24.98 15.61
N LEU A 626 23.28 25.03 15.64
CA LEU A 626 22.45 25.80 14.70
C LEU A 626 22.96 27.25 14.46
N PRO A 627 23.31 28.04 15.50
CA PRO A 627 23.82 29.42 15.34
C PRO A 627 25.20 29.55 14.66
N LEU A 628 25.89 28.42 14.44
CA LEU A 628 27.19 28.32 13.77
C LEU A 628 27.06 27.88 12.30
N VAL A 629 26.01 27.12 11.94
CA VAL A 629 25.84 26.49 10.60
C VAL A 629 26.03 27.48 9.45
N ALA A 630 25.42 28.67 9.54
CA ALA A 630 25.52 29.72 8.52
C ALA A 630 26.93 30.34 8.35
N LYS A 631 27.92 29.92 9.15
CA LYS A 631 29.32 30.42 9.14
C LYS A 631 30.34 29.32 8.79
N LEU A 632 29.90 28.08 8.59
CA LEU A 632 30.79 26.94 8.31
C LEU A 632 31.47 27.09 6.94
N LYS A 633 32.73 26.62 6.87
CA LYS A 633 33.66 26.85 5.76
C LYS A 633 34.32 25.59 5.19
N ALA A 634 33.88 24.41 5.59
CA ALA A 634 34.40 23.13 5.12
C ALA A 634 33.27 22.09 5.11
N ALA A 635 33.25 21.17 4.14
CA ALA A 635 32.26 20.10 4.09
C ALA A 635 32.29 19.23 5.35
N ALA A 636 33.47 18.87 5.86
CA ALA A 636 33.64 18.17 7.15
C ALA A 636 32.88 18.77 8.33
N ASP A 637 32.77 20.11 8.42
CA ASP A 637 32.02 20.76 9.51
C ASP A 637 30.51 20.42 9.42
N CYS A 638 30.00 20.15 8.22
CA CYS A 638 28.59 19.80 7.98
C CYS A 638 28.33 18.29 7.93
N THR A 639 29.18 17.53 7.24
CA THR A 639 28.95 16.10 6.96
C THR A 639 29.20 15.21 8.17
N ILE A 640 30.03 15.62 9.13
CA ILE A 640 30.24 14.88 10.39
C ILE A 640 28.99 14.95 11.29
N PRO A 641 28.40 16.14 11.59
CA PRO A 641 27.08 16.25 12.20
C PRO A 641 25.97 15.48 11.49
N LEU A 642 25.84 15.63 10.17
CA LEU A 642 24.78 14.97 9.39
C LEU A 642 24.88 13.44 9.48
N HIS A 643 26.09 12.89 9.43
CA HIS A 643 26.35 11.47 9.57
C HIS A 643 26.08 10.94 11.00
N ALA A 644 26.19 11.78 12.03
CA ALA A 644 25.79 11.44 13.38
C ALA A 644 24.26 11.38 13.55
N CYS A 645 23.54 12.38 13.01
CA CYS A 645 22.08 12.39 12.88
C CYS A 645 21.58 11.11 12.19
N ALA A 646 22.12 10.81 11.01
CA ALA A 646 21.77 9.62 10.23
C ALA A 646 22.03 8.30 10.99
N LYS A 647 23.15 8.19 11.71
CA LYS A 647 23.49 7.00 12.53
C LYS A 647 22.54 6.75 13.70
N ALA A 648 22.03 7.82 14.30
CA ALA A 648 21.04 7.72 15.38
C ALA A 648 19.59 7.64 14.87
N LYS A 649 19.36 7.74 13.54
CA LYS A 649 18.05 7.96 12.93
C LYS A 649 17.31 9.14 13.59
N PHE A 650 18.02 10.26 13.72
CA PHE A 650 17.54 11.48 14.36
C PHE A 650 17.61 12.62 13.35
N TRP A 651 16.46 13.06 12.84
CA TRP A 651 16.39 14.09 11.80
C TRP A 651 15.81 15.42 12.29
N GLY A 652 15.20 15.41 13.48
CA GLY A 652 14.59 16.57 14.14
C GLY A 652 15.53 17.71 14.55
N ALA A 653 14.95 18.68 15.26
CA ALA A 653 15.59 19.94 15.70
C ALA A 653 16.18 20.82 14.56
N GLY A 654 15.80 20.57 13.29
CA GLY A 654 16.16 21.39 12.13
C GLY A 654 17.65 21.39 11.74
N LEU A 655 18.49 20.64 12.44
CA LEU A 655 19.93 20.61 12.21
C LEU A 655 20.26 20.03 10.84
N ALA A 656 19.72 18.85 10.51
CA ALA A 656 20.03 18.15 9.27
C ALA A 656 19.68 19.01 8.03
N THR A 657 18.48 19.61 8.01
CA THR A 657 18.04 20.55 6.97
C THR A 657 18.99 21.75 6.85
N ALA A 658 19.35 22.40 7.97
CA ALA A 658 20.24 23.55 7.95
C ALA A 658 21.66 23.22 7.44
N LEU A 659 22.17 22.02 7.74
CA LEU A 659 23.47 21.54 7.27
C LEU A 659 23.46 21.24 5.77
N LEU A 660 22.42 20.55 5.29
CA LEU A 660 22.23 20.28 3.86
C LEU A 660 22.07 21.59 3.08
N GLN A 661 21.22 22.52 3.54
CA GLN A 661 21.10 23.85 2.96
C GLN A 661 22.41 24.66 3.01
N ARG A 662 23.31 24.44 3.99
CA ARG A 662 24.65 25.06 3.96
C ARG A 662 25.55 24.45 2.88
N LEU A 663 25.41 23.15 2.61
CA LEU A 663 26.14 22.44 1.56
C LEU A 663 25.62 22.77 0.15
N SER A 664 24.31 23.00 -0.05
CA SER A 664 23.74 23.38 -1.36
C SER A 664 24.09 24.81 -1.78
N ARG A 665 24.36 25.72 -0.84
CA ARG A 665 24.66 27.14 -1.13
C ARG A 665 25.89 27.31 -2.01
N GLU A 666 25.88 28.41 -2.78
CA GLU A 666 27.00 28.80 -3.65
C GLU A 666 27.32 27.70 -4.68
N ASP A 667 26.28 27.14 -5.29
CA ASP A 667 26.30 26.02 -6.25
C ASP A 667 27.11 24.80 -5.78
N GLY A 668 27.05 24.53 -4.48
CA GLY A 668 27.82 23.44 -3.85
C GLY A 668 29.28 23.78 -3.57
N ALA A 669 29.70 25.04 -3.49
CA ALA A 669 31.11 25.45 -3.35
C ALA A 669 31.87 24.76 -2.20
N LEU A 670 31.21 24.38 -1.09
CA LEU A 670 31.87 23.62 -0.01
C LEU A 670 32.24 22.17 -0.39
N LEU A 671 31.61 21.61 -1.43
CA LEU A 671 31.76 20.23 -1.88
C LEU A 671 32.92 20.05 -2.88
N GLY A 672 33.37 21.12 -3.54
CA GLY A 672 34.47 21.07 -4.52
C GLY A 672 35.82 20.64 -3.92
N ASP A 673 36.10 21.10 -2.69
CA ASP A 673 37.30 20.71 -1.91
C ASP A 673 37.03 19.53 -0.94
N ALA A 674 35.86 18.90 -1.01
CA ALA A 674 35.47 17.86 -0.04
C ALA A 674 36.17 16.52 -0.29
N LYS A 675 36.56 15.85 0.79
CA LYS A 675 37.27 14.56 0.72
C LYS A 675 36.31 13.40 0.45
N ASP A 676 36.85 12.30 -0.07
CA ASP A 676 36.10 11.09 -0.37
C ASP A 676 35.33 10.53 0.85
N ASN A 677 35.91 10.62 2.05
CA ASN A 677 35.26 10.27 3.31
C ASN A 677 34.13 11.24 3.73
N GLU A 678 34.22 12.51 3.33
CA GLU A 678 33.21 13.54 3.63
C GLU A 678 32.02 13.41 2.67
N LEU A 679 32.31 13.16 1.39
CA LEU A 679 31.34 12.84 0.34
C LEU A 679 30.63 11.51 0.61
N SER A 680 31.36 10.47 1.03
CA SER A 680 30.78 9.16 1.41
C SER A 680 29.86 9.27 2.63
N ASN A 681 30.23 10.06 3.64
CA ASN A 681 29.35 10.35 4.78
C ASN A 681 28.06 11.07 4.36
N LEU A 682 28.14 12.03 3.43
CA LEU A 682 26.99 12.75 2.89
C LEU A 682 26.05 11.79 2.13
N TRP A 683 26.55 11.08 1.12
CA TRP A 683 25.78 10.11 0.33
C TRP A 683 25.11 9.05 1.22
N TRP A 684 25.83 8.49 2.19
CA TRP A 684 25.23 7.53 3.13
C TRP A 684 24.10 8.18 3.95
N SER A 685 24.28 9.41 4.42
CA SER A 685 23.25 10.13 5.19
C SER A 685 22.00 10.41 4.35
N LEU A 686 22.15 10.84 3.10
CA LEU A 686 21.02 11.01 2.17
C LEU A 686 20.27 9.68 1.96
N SER A 687 21.01 8.56 1.84
CA SER A 687 20.42 7.23 1.65
C SER A 687 19.72 6.63 2.89
N GLU A 688 20.05 7.09 4.11
CA GLU A 688 19.31 6.73 5.33
C GLU A 688 18.15 7.70 5.58
N ALA A 689 18.26 8.97 5.18
CA ALA A 689 17.18 9.95 5.28
C ALA A 689 15.93 9.50 4.52
N LEU A 690 16.11 9.01 3.28
CA LEU A 690 15.04 8.44 2.45
C LEU A 690 14.32 7.23 3.11
N ARG A 691 14.87 6.62 4.16
CA ARG A 691 14.34 5.40 4.82
C ARG A 691 13.49 5.70 6.06
N SER A 692 13.08 6.94 6.27
CA SER A 692 12.26 7.40 7.41
C SER A 692 11.50 8.68 7.06
N ALA A 693 10.25 8.84 7.51
CA ALA A 693 9.43 10.01 7.20
C ALA A 693 10.11 11.34 7.61
N GLU A 694 10.64 11.44 8.85
CA GLU A 694 11.40 12.64 9.28
C GLU A 694 12.57 12.96 8.34
N GLY A 695 13.27 11.93 7.86
CA GLY A 695 14.42 12.06 6.97
C GLY A 695 14.01 12.44 5.56
N GLN A 696 12.87 11.95 5.06
CA GLN A 696 12.28 12.37 3.79
C GLN A 696 11.89 13.85 3.84
N HIS A 697 11.23 14.31 4.91
CA HIS A 697 10.97 15.74 5.15
C HIS A 697 12.27 16.58 5.18
N VAL A 698 13.34 16.08 5.81
CA VAL A 698 14.67 16.73 5.75
C VAL A 698 15.24 16.81 4.32
N LEU A 699 14.96 15.84 3.43
CA LEU A 699 15.37 15.89 2.03
C LEU A 699 14.51 16.89 1.21
N TYR A 700 13.19 16.88 1.37
CA TYR A 700 12.28 17.81 0.66
C TYR A 700 12.62 19.28 0.92
N GLY A 701 13.03 19.64 2.15
CA GLY A 701 13.49 20.99 2.50
C GLY A 701 14.87 21.41 1.94
N THR A 702 15.42 20.68 0.94
CA THR A 702 16.78 20.88 0.42
C THR A 702 16.86 20.69 -1.09
N ASP A 703 17.80 21.38 -1.75
CA ASP A 703 18.12 21.13 -3.16
C ASP A 703 18.97 19.85 -3.28
N LEU A 704 18.29 18.71 -3.19
CA LEU A 704 18.86 17.38 -3.32
C LEU A 704 19.45 17.15 -4.74
N PRO A 705 18.79 17.53 -5.86
CA PRO A 705 19.39 17.42 -7.20
C PRO A 705 20.73 18.15 -7.34
N LEU A 706 20.85 19.38 -6.82
CA LEU A 706 22.11 20.13 -6.83
C LEU A 706 23.20 19.47 -5.98
N LEU A 707 22.86 18.98 -4.77
CA LEU A 707 23.80 18.25 -3.91
C LEU A 707 24.32 16.97 -4.59
N LEU A 708 23.43 16.20 -5.22
CA LEU A 708 23.80 14.98 -5.94
C LEU A 708 24.69 15.32 -7.15
N ALA A 709 24.31 16.31 -7.96
CA ALA A 709 25.12 16.74 -9.12
C ALA A 709 26.52 17.24 -8.71
N ALA A 710 26.61 18.11 -7.70
CA ALA A 710 27.89 18.66 -7.23
C ALA A 710 28.80 17.58 -6.62
N THR A 711 28.24 16.67 -5.82
CA THR A 711 29.02 15.56 -5.25
C THR A 711 29.44 14.53 -6.31
N SER A 712 28.59 14.20 -7.29
CA SER A 712 28.96 13.33 -8.41
C SER A 712 30.13 13.91 -9.21
N ALA A 713 30.11 15.21 -9.51
CA ALA A 713 31.20 15.89 -10.21
C ALA A 713 32.53 15.85 -9.43
N ALA A 714 32.48 16.08 -8.11
CA ALA A 714 33.64 15.97 -7.23
C ALA A 714 34.19 14.54 -7.13
N LEU A 715 33.31 13.53 -7.10
CA LEU A 715 33.70 12.12 -7.04
C LEU A 715 34.32 11.62 -8.36
N VAL A 716 33.74 11.96 -9.51
CA VAL A 716 34.21 11.51 -10.85
C VAL A 716 35.57 12.11 -11.22
N THR A 717 35.95 13.25 -10.64
CA THR A 717 37.28 13.87 -10.84
C THR A 717 38.34 13.35 -9.86
N ASN A 718 37.96 12.63 -8.81
CA ASN A 718 38.87 12.06 -7.81
C ASN A 718 39.25 10.61 -8.16
N ALA A 719 40.52 10.36 -8.51
CA ALA A 719 41.01 9.02 -8.86
C ALA A 719 41.20 8.08 -7.65
N ASP A 720 41.40 8.61 -6.45
CA ASP A 720 41.91 7.88 -5.28
C ASP A 720 40.81 7.44 -4.28
N VAL A 721 39.52 7.54 -4.65
CA VAL A 721 38.38 7.18 -3.79
C VAL A 721 38.53 5.75 -3.24
N SER A 722 38.63 5.63 -1.91
CA SER A 722 38.96 4.34 -1.29
C SER A 722 37.85 3.29 -1.45
N ALA A 723 38.23 2.01 -1.47
CA ALA A 723 37.30 0.89 -1.64
C ALA A 723 36.04 0.98 -0.74
N ARG A 724 36.23 1.28 0.55
CA ARG A 724 35.15 1.48 1.54
C ARG A 724 34.21 2.64 1.19
N HIS A 725 34.75 3.73 0.64
CA HIS A 725 33.94 4.89 0.26
C HIS A 725 33.18 4.60 -1.03
N SER A 726 33.81 3.98 -2.02
CA SER A 726 33.16 3.51 -3.25
C SER A 726 32.01 2.54 -2.97
N SER A 727 32.21 1.52 -2.12
CA SER A 727 31.14 0.56 -1.76
C SER A 727 29.97 1.22 -1.02
N ASN A 728 30.25 2.20 -0.15
CA ASN A 728 29.20 2.92 0.58
C ASN A 728 28.44 3.91 -0.30
N ILE A 729 29.11 4.55 -1.27
CA ILE A 729 28.45 5.46 -2.21
C ILE A 729 27.62 4.66 -3.22
N LEU A 730 28.13 3.53 -3.75
CA LEU A 730 27.34 2.62 -4.61
C LEU A 730 26.07 2.14 -3.89
N LEU A 731 26.18 1.75 -2.61
CA LEU A 731 25.01 1.37 -1.80
C LEU A 731 24.04 2.54 -1.58
N ALA A 732 24.53 3.77 -1.48
CA ALA A 732 23.69 4.96 -1.44
C ALA A 732 23.00 5.23 -2.80
N CYS A 733 23.70 5.10 -3.93
CA CYS A 733 23.11 5.21 -5.27
C CYS A 733 21.98 4.20 -5.48
N ALA A 734 22.19 2.94 -5.08
CA ALA A 734 21.15 1.89 -5.13
C ALA A 734 19.89 2.29 -4.34
N ARG A 735 20.06 2.63 -3.07
CA ARG A 735 18.95 3.03 -2.17
C ARG A 735 18.21 4.29 -2.60
N LEU A 736 18.89 5.21 -3.30
CA LEU A 736 18.32 6.44 -3.84
C LEU A 736 17.77 6.24 -5.27
N GLN A 737 17.92 5.05 -5.86
CA GLN A 737 17.59 4.71 -7.25
C GLN A 737 18.23 5.66 -8.29
N LEU A 738 19.49 6.05 -8.04
CA LEU A 738 20.24 7.02 -8.85
C LEU A 738 21.25 6.35 -9.78
N CYS A 739 21.04 6.48 -11.09
CA CYS A 739 21.91 5.93 -12.14
C CYS A 739 22.68 7.02 -12.89
N ASP A 740 23.64 7.69 -12.24
CA ASP A 740 24.72 8.34 -12.99
C ASP A 740 25.70 7.26 -13.48
N GLU A 741 25.61 6.94 -14.77
CA GLU A 741 26.44 5.93 -15.42
C GLU A 741 27.95 6.28 -15.44
N ARG A 742 28.32 7.57 -15.26
CA ARG A 742 29.71 7.99 -15.11
C ARG A 742 30.19 7.72 -13.69
N LEU A 743 29.43 8.18 -12.69
CA LEU A 743 29.75 7.96 -11.27
C LEU A 743 29.82 6.48 -10.92
N THR A 744 28.80 5.70 -11.27
CA THR A 744 28.71 4.27 -10.95
C THR A 744 29.86 3.46 -11.56
N ARG A 745 30.20 3.69 -12.85
CA ARG A 745 31.38 3.07 -13.47
C ARG A 745 32.69 3.51 -12.81
N HIS A 746 32.84 4.80 -12.49
CA HIS A 746 34.04 5.34 -11.85
C HIS A 746 34.28 4.72 -10.47
N LEU A 747 33.28 4.73 -9.59
CA LEU A 747 33.36 4.14 -8.25
C LEU A 747 33.66 2.64 -8.29
N THR A 748 33.07 1.92 -9.25
CA THR A 748 33.32 0.48 -9.46
C THR A 748 34.74 0.21 -9.94
N GLY A 749 35.31 1.10 -10.77
CA GLY A 749 36.71 1.08 -11.16
C GLY A 749 37.67 1.36 -9.98
N CYS A 750 37.42 2.42 -9.20
CA CYS A 750 38.21 2.76 -8.00
C CYS A 750 38.16 1.64 -6.94
N LEU A 751 36.97 1.07 -6.70
CA LEU A 751 36.78 -0.11 -5.84
C LEU A 751 37.65 -1.29 -6.31
N THR A 752 37.64 -1.58 -7.62
CA THR A 752 38.41 -2.70 -8.18
C THR A 752 39.92 -2.46 -8.12
N ALA A 753 40.37 -1.24 -8.44
CA ALA A 753 41.78 -0.86 -8.37
C ALA A 753 42.34 -0.95 -6.93
N GLN A 754 41.51 -0.64 -5.92
CA GLN A 754 41.88 -0.69 -4.50
C GLN A 754 41.37 -1.95 -3.78
N VAL A 755 40.90 -2.98 -4.49
CA VAL A 755 40.17 -4.12 -3.88
C VAL A 755 40.98 -4.92 -2.86
N GLY A 756 42.31 -4.89 -2.93
CA GLY A 756 43.20 -5.48 -1.91
C GLY A 756 43.16 -4.78 -0.54
N GLN A 757 42.54 -3.60 -0.45
CA GLN A 757 42.27 -2.86 0.80
C GLN A 757 40.82 -3.04 1.29
N ALA A 758 39.94 -3.66 0.48
CA ALA A 758 38.54 -3.84 0.81
C ALA A 758 38.34 -4.92 1.88
N ASN A 759 37.54 -4.61 2.91
CA ASN A 759 37.12 -5.59 3.90
C ASN A 759 35.84 -6.33 3.45
N CYS A 760 35.45 -7.38 4.19
CA CYS A 760 34.28 -8.20 3.83
C CYS A 760 32.96 -7.41 3.74
N GLN A 761 32.78 -6.35 4.52
CA GLN A 761 31.60 -5.49 4.43
C GLN A 761 31.64 -4.60 3.17
N ASP A 762 32.82 -4.08 2.78
CA ASP A 762 32.97 -3.27 1.57
C ASP A 762 32.62 -4.10 0.31
N LEU A 763 33.15 -5.32 0.25
CA LEU A 763 32.91 -6.28 -0.83
C LEU A 763 31.43 -6.67 -0.92
N ALA A 764 30.78 -6.94 0.23
CA ALA A 764 29.37 -7.31 0.27
C ALA A 764 28.44 -6.13 -0.07
N ASN A 765 28.73 -4.93 0.45
CA ASN A 765 27.99 -3.71 0.10
C ASN A 765 28.05 -3.45 -1.41
N ALA A 766 29.23 -3.60 -2.03
CA ALA A 766 29.41 -3.39 -3.45
C ALA A 766 28.67 -4.42 -4.31
N LEU A 767 28.85 -5.73 -4.06
CA LEU A 767 28.21 -6.76 -4.89
C LEU A 767 26.67 -6.72 -4.79
N TYR A 768 26.14 -6.39 -3.61
CA TYR A 768 24.70 -6.14 -3.43
C TYR A 768 24.23 -4.89 -4.18
N ALA A 769 24.88 -3.74 -3.96
CA ALA A 769 24.49 -2.47 -4.58
C ALA A 769 24.54 -2.49 -6.10
N LEU A 770 25.49 -3.20 -6.71
CA LEU A 770 25.57 -3.36 -8.16
C LEU A 770 24.44 -4.26 -8.71
N GLY A 771 23.85 -5.14 -7.90
CA GLY A 771 22.66 -5.91 -8.25
C GLY A 771 21.40 -5.07 -8.21
N GLU A 772 21.15 -4.37 -7.10
CA GLU A 772 20.01 -3.44 -6.97
C GLU A 772 20.02 -2.39 -8.10
N LEU A 773 21.20 -1.81 -8.42
CA LEU A 773 21.35 -0.89 -9.54
C LEU A 773 21.13 -1.54 -10.93
N ALA A 774 21.36 -2.85 -11.07
CA ALA A 774 21.11 -3.57 -12.32
C ALA A 774 19.62 -3.91 -12.51
N GLU A 775 18.90 -4.17 -11.41
CA GLU A 775 17.46 -4.45 -11.42
C GLU A 775 16.62 -3.16 -11.53
N ASP A 776 16.78 -2.22 -10.60
CA ASP A 776 15.94 -1.00 -10.51
C ASP A 776 16.17 -0.03 -11.69
N VAL A 777 17.43 0.15 -12.11
CA VAL A 777 17.85 1.22 -13.04
C VAL A 777 18.72 0.72 -14.19
N GLY A 778 18.75 -0.59 -14.42
CA GLY A 778 19.38 -1.21 -15.61
C GLY A 778 20.89 -1.05 -15.73
N HIS A 779 21.59 -0.68 -14.65
CA HIS A 779 23.04 -0.49 -14.66
C HIS A 779 23.79 -1.77 -15.03
N LYS A 780 24.88 -1.64 -15.80
CA LYS A 780 25.72 -2.77 -16.20
C LYS A 780 27.18 -2.48 -15.85
N PRO A 781 27.71 -3.10 -14.77
CA PRO A 781 29.12 -2.99 -14.40
C PRO A 781 30.01 -3.48 -15.55
N ARG A 782 31.22 -2.92 -15.66
CA ARG A 782 32.18 -3.40 -16.66
C ARG A 782 32.61 -4.84 -16.33
N PRO A 783 32.67 -5.76 -17.31
CA PRO A 783 33.00 -7.17 -17.04
C PRO A 783 34.34 -7.37 -16.32
N GLU A 784 35.35 -6.55 -16.63
CA GLU A 784 36.66 -6.59 -16.00
C GLU A 784 36.63 -6.16 -14.52
N ASP A 785 35.83 -5.15 -14.18
CA ASP A 785 35.65 -4.68 -12.79
C ASP A 785 34.90 -5.74 -11.97
N LEU A 786 33.77 -6.22 -12.49
CA LEU A 786 32.96 -7.24 -11.83
C LEU A 786 33.76 -8.54 -11.62
N GLN A 787 34.57 -8.96 -12.59
CA GLN A 787 35.49 -10.09 -12.43
C GLN A 787 36.61 -9.80 -11.41
N GLY A 788 37.03 -8.55 -11.23
CA GLY A 788 37.91 -8.12 -10.13
C GLY A 788 37.26 -8.31 -8.76
N LEU A 789 36.07 -7.71 -8.57
CA LEU A 789 35.28 -7.81 -7.34
C LEU A 789 34.95 -9.26 -6.98
N VAL A 790 34.49 -10.06 -7.94
CA VAL A 790 34.16 -11.48 -7.76
C VAL A 790 35.37 -12.30 -7.31
N ARG A 791 36.57 -12.05 -7.86
CA ARG A 791 37.80 -12.73 -7.40
C ARG A 791 38.15 -12.37 -5.95
N ALA A 792 37.94 -11.12 -5.53
CA ALA A 792 38.17 -10.72 -4.15
C ALA A 792 37.18 -11.37 -3.17
N VAL A 793 35.88 -11.41 -3.51
CA VAL A 793 34.84 -12.11 -2.74
C VAL A 793 35.19 -13.59 -2.58
N VAL A 794 35.51 -14.30 -3.67
CA VAL A 794 35.86 -15.72 -3.64
C VAL A 794 37.13 -15.99 -2.82
N SER A 795 38.13 -15.09 -2.87
CA SER A 795 39.34 -15.18 -2.05
C SER A 795 39.01 -15.10 -0.55
N GLN A 796 38.22 -14.12 -0.13
CA GLN A 796 37.82 -13.95 1.27
C GLN A 796 36.92 -15.10 1.77
N LEU A 797 36.06 -15.66 0.92
CA LEU A 797 35.27 -16.86 1.26
C LEU A 797 36.14 -18.10 1.51
N GLY A 798 37.30 -18.19 0.86
CA GLY A 798 38.27 -19.27 1.04
C GLY A 798 39.19 -19.12 2.26
N ALA A 799 39.50 -17.89 2.67
CA ALA A 799 40.43 -17.56 3.76
C ALA A 799 39.83 -17.73 5.19
N ALA A 800 39.05 -18.80 5.40
CA ALA A 800 38.11 -18.98 6.52
C ALA A 800 36.98 -17.92 6.51
N GLY A 801 36.01 -18.11 5.60
CA GLY A 801 34.86 -17.22 5.36
C GLY A 801 33.84 -17.04 6.50
N GLU A 802 34.24 -17.16 7.77
CA GLU A 802 33.48 -16.66 8.93
C GLU A 802 33.50 -15.12 9.02
N ALA A 803 34.38 -14.46 8.24
CA ALA A 803 34.51 -13.00 8.19
C ALA A 803 33.35 -12.26 7.50
N PHE A 804 32.50 -12.96 6.74
CA PHE A 804 31.24 -12.41 6.22
C PHE A 804 30.10 -12.67 7.20
N THR A 805 29.30 -11.64 7.48
CA THR A 805 28.09 -11.81 8.29
C THR A 805 27.03 -12.64 7.54
N PRO A 806 26.10 -13.32 8.24
CA PRO A 806 25.00 -14.04 7.59
C PRO A 806 24.17 -13.16 6.65
N GLN A 807 23.95 -11.89 7.02
CA GLN A 807 23.30 -10.89 6.17
C GLN A 807 24.12 -10.56 4.92
N ALA A 808 25.44 -10.38 5.06
CA ALA A 808 26.31 -10.11 3.91
C ALA A 808 26.28 -11.27 2.89
N LEU A 809 26.22 -12.52 3.36
CA LEU A 809 26.10 -13.69 2.48
C LEU A 809 24.76 -13.72 1.73
N ALA A 810 23.64 -13.41 2.40
CA ALA A 810 22.33 -13.32 1.76
C ALA A 810 22.24 -12.16 0.75
N ASN A 811 22.74 -10.98 1.10
CA ASN A 811 22.77 -9.81 0.22
C ASN A 811 23.68 -10.02 -1.00
N MET A 812 24.82 -10.71 -0.85
CA MET A 812 25.70 -11.06 -1.98
C MET A 812 25.06 -12.10 -2.92
N LEU A 813 24.27 -13.04 -2.40
CA LEU A 813 23.50 -13.96 -3.25
C LEU A 813 22.45 -13.20 -4.07
N LEU A 814 21.72 -12.27 -3.43
CA LEU A 814 20.72 -11.43 -4.10
C LEU A 814 21.35 -10.55 -5.18
N GLY A 815 22.43 -9.83 -4.84
CA GLY A 815 23.16 -9.00 -5.80
C GLY A 815 23.71 -9.78 -6.99
N ALA A 816 24.20 -11.01 -6.77
CA ALA A 816 24.62 -11.90 -7.84
C ALA A 816 23.45 -12.36 -8.72
N ALA A 817 22.26 -12.57 -8.15
CA ALA A 817 21.06 -12.97 -8.89
C ALA A 817 20.54 -11.84 -9.79
N GLN A 818 20.46 -10.62 -9.26
CA GLN A 818 20.06 -9.42 -9.99
C GLN A 818 21.03 -9.10 -11.13
N LEU A 819 22.34 -9.30 -10.92
CA LEU A 819 23.37 -9.22 -11.97
C LEU A 819 23.32 -10.38 -12.99
N GLY A 820 22.46 -11.39 -12.80
CA GLY A 820 22.42 -12.60 -13.64
C GLY A 820 23.71 -13.43 -13.60
N HIS A 821 24.54 -13.30 -12.56
CA HIS A 821 25.89 -13.87 -12.50
C HIS A 821 25.87 -15.36 -12.11
N THR A 822 25.37 -16.21 -13.00
CA THR A 822 25.23 -17.67 -12.85
C THR A 822 26.56 -18.44 -12.80
N GLY A 823 27.70 -17.75 -12.94
CA GLY A 823 29.05 -18.33 -13.02
C GLY A 823 29.43 -19.17 -11.79
N PRO A 824 29.74 -20.47 -11.94
CA PRO A 824 29.88 -21.41 -10.82
C PRO A 824 31.07 -21.11 -9.90
N GLY A 825 32.06 -20.35 -10.36
CA GLY A 825 33.22 -19.92 -9.57
C GLY A 825 32.89 -18.96 -8.42
N LEU A 826 31.84 -18.15 -8.56
CA LEU A 826 31.28 -17.35 -7.46
C LEU A 826 30.21 -18.15 -6.71
N LEU A 827 29.28 -18.73 -7.46
CA LEU A 827 28.03 -19.23 -6.91
C LEU A 827 28.22 -20.43 -5.97
N ARG A 828 29.13 -21.36 -6.29
CA ARG A 828 29.41 -22.52 -5.43
C ARG A 828 30.00 -22.14 -4.06
N PRO A 829 31.10 -21.37 -3.95
CA PRO A 829 31.65 -21.00 -2.64
C PRO A 829 30.70 -20.07 -1.86
N LEU A 830 29.98 -19.16 -2.53
CA LEU A 830 29.03 -18.26 -1.87
C LEU A 830 27.81 -19.02 -1.31
N ALA A 831 27.19 -19.90 -2.10
CA ALA A 831 26.10 -20.77 -1.63
C ALA A 831 26.56 -21.66 -0.47
N ALA A 832 27.74 -22.27 -0.58
CA ALA A 832 28.29 -23.12 0.47
C ALA A 832 28.59 -22.34 1.78
N ALA A 833 28.95 -21.06 1.69
CA ALA A 833 29.10 -20.19 2.85
C ALA A 833 27.75 -19.81 3.47
N ALA A 834 26.75 -19.43 2.65
CA ALA A 834 25.39 -19.18 3.11
C ALA A 834 24.79 -20.39 3.84
N GLY A 835 24.96 -21.60 3.30
CA GLY A 835 24.53 -22.85 3.95
C GLY A 835 25.20 -23.11 5.30
N ARG A 836 26.52 -22.82 5.45
CA ARG A 836 27.20 -22.88 6.76
C ARG A 836 26.71 -21.82 7.75
N ALA A 837 26.33 -20.64 7.24
CA ALA A 837 25.85 -19.52 8.05
C ALA A 837 24.35 -19.59 8.40
N ALA A 838 23.59 -20.54 7.85
CA ALA A 838 22.13 -20.63 7.96
C ALA A 838 21.61 -20.49 9.41
N ALA A 839 22.21 -21.21 10.36
CA ALA A 839 21.81 -21.19 11.78
C ALA A 839 22.00 -19.82 12.48
N ALA A 840 22.75 -18.90 11.86
CA ALA A 840 22.98 -17.53 12.32
C ALA A 840 22.25 -16.46 11.47
N MET A 841 21.57 -16.85 10.38
CA MET A 841 20.65 -15.96 9.65
C MET A 841 19.37 -15.69 10.47
N ASP A 842 18.61 -14.69 10.06
CA ASP A 842 17.19 -14.54 10.41
C ASP A 842 16.30 -15.08 9.28
N ALA A 843 14.98 -14.91 9.41
CA ALA A 843 14.01 -15.37 8.41
C ALA A 843 14.20 -14.72 7.03
N GLN A 844 14.58 -13.43 6.99
CA GLN A 844 14.80 -12.72 5.73
C GLN A 844 16.10 -13.19 5.06
N GLY A 845 17.18 -13.38 5.82
CA GLY A 845 18.42 -13.96 5.33
C GLY A 845 18.24 -15.37 4.74
N LEU A 846 17.46 -16.24 5.41
CA LEU A 846 17.12 -17.58 4.91
C LEU A 846 16.29 -17.51 3.62
N SER A 847 15.18 -16.73 3.64
CA SER A 847 14.28 -16.54 2.51
C SER A 847 15.00 -15.98 1.29
N ASN A 848 15.77 -14.91 1.45
CA ASN A 848 16.49 -14.25 0.36
C ASN A 848 17.59 -15.17 -0.21
N SER A 849 18.27 -15.96 0.64
CA SER A 849 19.25 -16.95 0.18
C SER A 849 18.61 -18.03 -0.70
N LEU A 850 17.44 -18.57 -0.30
CA LEU A 850 16.70 -19.54 -1.10
C LEU A 850 16.21 -18.94 -2.43
N TYR A 851 15.58 -17.76 -2.37
CA TYR A 851 15.08 -17.03 -3.54
C TYR A 851 16.17 -16.75 -4.58
N SER A 852 17.31 -16.22 -4.12
CA SER A 852 18.45 -15.89 -4.99
C SER A 852 19.06 -17.13 -5.65
N LEU A 853 19.13 -18.26 -4.94
CA LEU A 853 19.61 -19.53 -5.50
C LEU A 853 18.67 -20.04 -6.60
N ALA A 854 17.35 -19.90 -6.43
CA ALA A 854 16.36 -20.29 -7.45
C ALA A 854 16.47 -19.44 -8.72
N LEU A 855 16.68 -18.12 -8.59
CA LEU A 855 16.94 -17.23 -9.74
C LEU A 855 18.25 -17.58 -10.46
N LEU A 856 19.30 -17.88 -9.71
CA LEU A 856 20.63 -18.13 -10.26
C LEU A 856 20.76 -19.49 -10.95
N GLN A 857 20.24 -20.57 -10.36
CA GLN A 857 20.15 -21.89 -10.99
C GLN A 857 18.87 -22.62 -10.51
N PRO A 858 17.82 -22.72 -11.36
CA PRO A 858 16.57 -23.45 -11.09
C PRO A 858 16.68 -24.99 -10.92
N SER A 859 17.77 -25.50 -10.36
CA SER A 859 17.99 -26.92 -10.07
C SER A 859 18.88 -27.08 -8.84
N VAL A 860 18.38 -27.83 -7.86
CA VAL A 860 19.08 -28.12 -6.59
C VAL A 860 20.47 -28.74 -6.80
N SER A 861 20.70 -29.48 -7.90
CA SER A 861 21.87 -30.36 -8.07
C SER A 861 23.23 -29.65 -8.05
N ALA A 862 23.31 -28.34 -8.32
CA ALA A 862 24.55 -27.58 -8.26
C ALA A 862 24.92 -27.08 -6.84
N HIS A 863 23.93 -26.97 -5.95
CA HIS A 863 24.03 -26.29 -4.64
C HIS A 863 23.33 -27.05 -3.49
N GLY A 864 23.00 -28.33 -3.68
CA GLY A 864 22.09 -29.12 -2.84
C GLY A 864 22.34 -29.00 -1.34
N GLY A 865 23.56 -29.30 -0.86
CA GLY A 865 23.90 -29.21 0.56
C GLY A 865 23.79 -27.80 1.18
N ALA A 866 23.77 -26.73 0.38
CA ALA A 866 23.45 -25.38 0.86
C ALA A 866 21.94 -25.16 0.97
N VAL A 867 21.17 -25.59 -0.04
CA VAL A 867 19.70 -25.56 -0.03
C VAL A 867 19.16 -26.40 1.13
N GLU A 868 19.68 -27.61 1.32
CA GLU A 868 19.36 -28.51 2.44
C GLU A 868 19.65 -27.89 3.81
N ALA A 869 20.79 -27.21 3.98
CA ALA A 869 21.13 -26.53 5.23
C ALA A 869 20.21 -25.35 5.54
N LEU A 870 19.87 -24.53 4.53
CA LEU A 870 18.90 -23.44 4.64
C LEU A 870 17.49 -23.98 4.98
N CYS A 871 17.04 -25.01 4.26
CA CYS A 871 15.75 -25.67 4.47
C CYS A 871 15.63 -26.30 5.86
N GLY A 872 16.68 -27.01 6.29
CA GLY A 872 16.77 -27.63 7.60
C GLY A 872 16.71 -26.61 8.74
N GLU A 873 17.31 -25.43 8.58
CA GLU A 873 17.19 -24.35 9.57
C GLU A 873 15.77 -23.79 9.68
N CYS A 874 15.07 -23.57 8.54
CA CYS A 874 13.66 -23.15 8.54
C CYS A 874 12.79 -24.13 9.35
N VAL A 875 12.93 -25.43 9.10
CA VAL A 875 12.18 -26.48 9.81
C VAL A 875 12.61 -26.60 11.28
N ARG A 876 13.91 -26.54 11.58
CA ARG A 876 14.45 -26.58 12.96
C ARG A 876 13.91 -25.45 13.82
N ARG A 877 13.68 -24.27 13.23
CA ARG A 877 13.04 -23.11 13.87
C ARG A 877 11.51 -23.08 13.77
N ARG A 878 10.87 -24.02 13.07
CA ARG A 878 9.44 -23.99 12.72
C ARG A 878 9.02 -22.64 12.11
N PHE A 879 9.84 -22.11 11.19
CA PHE A 879 9.63 -20.83 10.52
C PHE A 879 9.47 -19.62 11.48
N ALA A 880 9.98 -19.70 12.71
CA ALA A 880 9.92 -18.60 13.66
C ALA A 880 10.59 -17.31 13.09
N GLY A 881 9.81 -16.24 13.03
CA GLY A 881 10.21 -14.94 12.48
C GLY A 881 9.94 -14.74 10.98
N PHE A 882 9.43 -15.76 10.27
CA PHE A 882 8.97 -15.59 8.89
C PHE A 882 7.67 -14.77 8.85
N ASN A 883 7.60 -13.83 7.92
CA ASN A 883 6.35 -13.15 7.53
C ASN A 883 5.73 -13.86 6.29
N PRO A 884 4.57 -13.40 5.79
CA PRO A 884 3.92 -13.99 4.60
C PRO A 884 4.84 -14.03 3.38
N GLN A 885 5.50 -12.91 3.07
CA GLN A 885 6.43 -12.77 1.94
C GLN A 885 7.63 -13.73 2.06
N ASN A 886 8.23 -13.88 3.24
CA ASN A 886 9.34 -14.82 3.45
C ASN A 886 8.90 -16.27 3.20
N THR A 887 7.68 -16.61 3.61
CA THR A 887 7.09 -17.93 3.46
C THR A 887 6.80 -18.21 1.98
N GLY A 888 6.11 -17.30 1.29
CA GLY A 888 5.81 -17.38 -0.13
C GLY A 888 7.08 -17.47 -1.00
N ASN A 889 8.05 -16.56 -0.80
CA ASN A 889 9.31 -16.56 -1.54
C ASN A 889 10.10 -17.87 -1.34
N SER A 890 10.12 -18.42 -0.12
CA SER A 890 10.83 -19.69 0.16
C SER A 890 10.17 -20.89 -0.51
N ILE A 891 8.84 -21.00 -0.45
CA ILE A 891 8.09 -22.09 -1.12
C ILE A 891 8.24 -21.97 -2.64
N TRP A 892 8.12 -20.75 -3.20
CA TRP A 892 8.30 -20.50 -4.63
C TRP A 892 9.71 -20.84 -5.12
N ALA A 893 10.74 -20.47 -4.35
CA ALA A 893 12.13 -20.75 -4.69
C ALA A 893 12.40 -22.25 -4.74
N LEU A 894 11.93 -22.99 -3.73
CA LEU A 894 12.09 -24.43 -3.65
C LEU A 894 11.27 -25.18 -4.70
N GLY A 895 10.07 -24.69 -5.02
CA GLY A 895 9.26 -25.23 -6.13
C GLY A 895 9.89 -25.00 -7.50
N THR A 896 10.42 -23.80 -7.75
CA THR A 896 11.17 -23.46 -8.97
C THR A 896 12.43 -24.32 -9.12
N MET A 897 13.17 -24.55 -8.02
CA MET A 897 14.32 -25.47 -8.00
C MET A 897 13.93 -26.97 -8.03
N ARG A 898 12.64 -27.32 -7.94
CA ARG A 898 12.10 -28.68 -7.83
C ARG A 898 12.59 -29.47 -6.62
N TYR A 899 12.77 -28.79 -5.48
CA TYR A 899 13.10 -29.43 -4.21
C TYR A 899 11.95 -30.33 -3.75
N GLY A 900 12.25 -31.61 -3.50
CA GLY A 900 11.23 -32.66 -3.36
C GLY A 900 10.67 -32.89 -1.96
N ASP A 901 11.24 -32.28 -0.90
CA ASP A 901 10.92 -32.63 0.49
C ASP A 901 9.51 -32.17 0.90
N GLN A 902 8.58 -33.12 0.94
CA GLN A 902 7.20 -32.90 1.37
C GLN A 902 7.06 -32.59 2.87
N ALA A 903 8.04 -32.93 3.71
CA ALA A 903 8.02 -32.57 5.12
C ALA A 903 8.34 -31.08 5.31
N TRP A 904 9.23 -30.51 4.49
CA TRP A 904 9.50 -29.08 4.49
C TRP A 904 8.26 -28.26 4.12
N TYR A 905 7.56 -28.63 3.04
CA TYR A 905 6.32 -27.94 2.63
C TYR A 905 5.21 -28.10 3.67
N ALA A 906 5.07 -29.28 4.30
CA ALA A 906 4.09 -29.47 5.38
C ALA A 906 4.38 -28.56 6.58
N ALA A 907 5.64 -28.39 6.98
CA ALA A 907 6.03 -27.49 8.06
C ALA A 907 5.83 -25.99 7.70
N ALA A 908 6.00 -25.63 6.42
CA ALA A 908 5.69 -24.28 5.94
C ALA A 908 4.17 -23.99 5.98
N VAL A 909 3.35 -24.97 5.63
CA VAL A 909 1.88 -24.91 5.77
C VAL A 909 1.46 -24.82 7.24
N GLU A 910 2.01 -25.66 8.12
CA GLU A 910 1.72 -25.61 9.58
C GLU A 910 2.07 -24.23 10.17
N ALA A 911 3.14 -23.60 9.70
CA ALA A 911 3.52 -22.24 10.10
C ALA A 911 2.54 -21.18 9.59
N ALA A 912 2.15 -21.23 8.31
CA ALA A 912 1.17 -20.31 7.73
C ALA A 912 -0.23 -20.44 8.35
N GLU A 913 -0.61 -21.63 8.84
CA GLU A 913 -1.86 -21.86 9.56
C GLU A 913 -1.89 -21.19 10.96
N GLN A 914 -0.74 -20.89 11.58
CA GLN A 914 -0.67 -20.26 12.90
C GLN A 914 -1.29 -18.85 12.90
N PRO A 915 -1.92 -18.38 13.99
CA PRO A 915 -2.54 -17.05 14.07
C PRO A 915 -1.68 -15.91 13.48
N ALA A 916 -0.39 -15.90 13.81
CA ALA A 916 0.58 -14.91 13.34
C ALA A 916 1.21 -15.18 11.95
N GLY A 917 1.14 -16.42 11.43
CA GLY A 917 1.90 -16.83 10.23
C GLY A 917 1.47 -16.11 8.95
N MET A 918 0.17 -15.88 8.79
CA MET A 918 -0.42 -15.06 7.71
C MET A 918 -1.04 -13.76 8.25
N ALA A 919 -0.53 -13.21 9.36
CA ALA A 919 -1.02 -11.93 9.88
C ALA A 919 -0.54 -10.76 9.00
N GLY A 920 -1.47 -9.88 8.59
CA GLY A 920 -1.17 -8.74 7.73
C GLY A 920 -0.78 -9.10 6.29
N CYS A 921 -1.11 -10.31 5.83
CA CYS A 921 -0.87 -10.73 4.45
C CYS A 921 -1.71 -9.94 3.44
N THR A 922 -1.20 -9.87 2.21
CA THR A 922 -1.87 -9.26 1.06
C THR A 922 -2.51 -10.32 0.15
N PRO A 923 -3.38 -9.94 -0.81
CA PRO A 923 -3.84 -10.86 -1.85
C PRO A 923 -2.70 -11.50 -2.64
N TRP A 924 -1.61 -10.74 -2.86
CA TRP A 924 -0.40 -11.19 -3.53
C TRP A 924 0.33 -12.29 -2.74
N ASP A 925 0.43 -12.17 -1.40
CA ASP A 925 1.03 -13.21 -0.54
C ASP A 925 0.23 -14.51 -0.60
N TRP A 926 -1.10 -14.42 -0.49
CA TRP A 926 -1.99 -15.59 -0.63
C TRP A 926 -1.83 -16.24 -2.01
N ALA A 927 -1.80 -15.44 -3.08
CA ALA A 927 -1.62 -15.95 -4.43
C ALA A 927 -0.27 -16.65 -4.62
N HIS A 928 0.83 -16.08 -4.12
CA HIS A 928 2.17 -16.69 -4.24
C HIS A 928 2.30 -17.97 -3.40
N LEU A 929 1.76 -17.99 -2.19
CA LEU A 929 1.72 -19.18 -1.33
C LEU A 929 1.00 -20.34 -2.02
N TRP A 930 -0.23 -20.14 -2.49
CA TRP A 930 -1.02 -21.18 -3.13
C TRP A 930 -0.47 -21.60 -4.49
N TYR A 931 -0.03 -20.64 -5.32
CA TYR A 931 0.60 -20.92 -6.61
C TYR A 931 1.87 -21.78 -6.44
N ALA A 932 2.73 -21.46 -5.47
CA ALA A 932 3.93 -22.23 -5.21
C ALA A 932 3.64 -23.65 -4.67
N LEU A 933 2.63 -23.81 -3.79
CA LEU A 933 2.15 -25.13 -3.35
C LEU A 933 1.61 -25.98 -4.51
N ALA A 934 0.92 -25.35 -5.47
CA ALA A 934 0.43 -26.02 -6.68
C ALA A 934 1.55 -26.45 -7.63
N LEU A 935 2.60 -25.64 -7.82
CA LEU A 935 3.79 -26.02 -8.61
C LEU A 935 4.49 -27.28 -8.08
N VAL A 936 4.51 -27.48 -6.76
CA VAL A 936 5.08 -28.69 -6.12
C VAL A 936 4.05 -29.80 -5.91
N ARG A 937 2.80 -29.60 -6.36
CA ARG A 937 1.63 -30.47 -6.12
C ARG A 937 1.45 -30.87 -4.65
N HIS A 938 1.79 -29.98 -3.72
CA HIS A 938 1.60 -30.21 -2.27
C HIS A 938 0.23 -29.70 -1.86
N ARG A 939 -0.72 -30.60 -1.58
CA ARG A 939 -2.05 -30.25 -1.09
C ARG A 939 -2.05 -30.23 0.44
N PRO A 940 -2.31 -29.09 1.11
CA PRO A 940 -2.52 -29.04 2.57
C PRO A 940 -3.44 -30.17 3.06
N THR A 941 -2.99 -30.87 4.11
CA THR A 941 -3.69 -32.03 4.69
C THR A 941 -4.68 -31.61 5.77
N SER A 942 -4.35 -30.56 6.52
CA SER A 942 -5.27 -29.76 7.30
C SER A 942 -6.11 -28.86 6.40
N GLY A 943 -7.38 -28.65 6.77
CA GLY A 943 -8.26 -27.67 6.13
C GLY A 943 -8.03 -26.23 6.59
N GLY A 944 -7.07 -25.99 7.50
CA GLY A 944 -6.87 -24.71 8.16
C GLY A 944 -6.44 -23.62 7.19
N LEU A 945 -5.49 -23.91 6.30
CA LEU A 945 -4.97 -22.92 5.34
C LEU A 945 -6.05 -22.48 4.36
N LEU A 946 -6.87 -23.43 3.88
CA LEU A 946 -8.01 -23.13 3.01
C LEU A 946 -9.06 -22.30 3.75
N GLN A 947 -9.39 -22.66 5.00
CA GLN A 947 -10.35 -21.91 5.80
C GLN A 947 -9.86 -20.48 6.06
N ARG A 948 -8.60 -20.28 6.45
CA ARG A 948 -8.01 -18.95 6.64
C ARG A 948 -8.06 -18.10 5.38
N THR A 949 -7.72 -18.69 4.22
CA THR A 949 -7.82 -17.99 2.94
C THR A 949 -9.28 -17.60 2.66
N ALA A 950 -10.24 -18.46 3.00
CA ALA A 950 -11.67 -18.21 2.85
C ALA A 950 -12.25 -17.20 3.87
N ASP A 951 -11.63 -17.04 5.04
CA ASP A 951 -11.95 -15.97 5.99
C ASP A 951 -11.49 -14.60 5.43
N ASP A 952 -10.35 -14.58 4.73
CA ASP A 952 -9.83 -13.43 3.97
C ASP A 952 -10.54 -13.19 2.61
N ALA A 953 -11.59 -13.95 2.26
CA ALA A 953 -12.28 -13.83 0.97
C ALA A 953 -12.80 -12.42 0.66
N VAL A 954 -13.13 -11.61 1.69
CA VAL A 954 -13.52 -10.20 1.51
C VAL A 954 -12.34 -9.33 1.10
N MET A 955 -11.16 -9.54 1.70
CA MET A 955 -9.92 -8.85 1.35
C MET A 955 -9.48 -9.21 -0.08
N LEU A 956 -9.57 -10.49 -0.45
CA LEU A 956 -9.36 -10.95 -1.83
C LEU A 956 -10.36 -10.32 -2.80
N ARG A 957 -11.66 -10.32 -2.47
CA ARG A 957 -12.72 -9.73 -3.30
C ARG A 957 -12.53 -8.23 -3.55
N GLN A 958 -11.90 -7.49 -2.64
CA GLN A 958 -11.68 -6.04 -2.74
C GLN A 958 -10.32 -5.67 -3.34
N GLY A 959 -9.25 -6.34 -2.92
CA GLY A 959 -7.86 -5.93 -3.19
C GLY A 959 -7.13 -6.71 -4.26
N ALA A 960 -7.54 -7.94 -4.58
CA ALA A 960 -6.77 -8.80 -5.49
C ALA A 960 -6.66 -8.21 -6.91
N LEU A 961 -5.49 -8.35 -7.52
CA LEU A 961 -5.27 -8.08 -8.95
C LEU A 961 -5.79 -9.26 -9.80
N PRO A 962 -6.02 -9.08 -11.12
CA PRO A 962 -6.41 -10.18 -12.00
C PRO A 962 -5.43 -11.36 -11.96
N GLN A 963 -4.13 -11.08 -11.90
CA GLN A 963 -3.08 -12.09 -11.78
C GLN A 963 -3.15 -12.86 -10.46
N ASP A 964 -3.45 -12.19 -9.33
CA ASP A 964 -3.65 -12.86 -8.03
C ASP A 964 -4.86 -13.80 -8.08
N CYS A 965 -5.96 -13.33 -8.67
CA CYS A 965 -7.19 -14.10 -8.82
C CYS A 965 -6.98 -15.34 -9.71
N ALA A 966 -6.31 -15.15 -10.85
CA ALA A 966 -5.99 -16.24 -11.77
C ALA A 966 -5.03 -17.27 -11.14
N ASN A 967 -4.01 -16.81 -10.41
CA ASN A 967 -3.08 -17.68 -9.69
C ASN A 967 -3.77 -18.50 -8.59
N LEU A 968 -4.66 -17.88 -7.81
CA LEU A 968 -5.44 -18.56 -6.76
C LEU A 968 -6.40 -19.60 -7.37
N LEU A 969 -7.22 -19.21 -8.36
CA LEU A 969 -8.13 -20.14 -9.04
C LEU A 969 -7.36 -21.31 -9.68
N TRP A 970 -6.25 -21.02 -10.36
CA TRP A 970 -5.39 -22.04 -10.97
C TRP A 970 -4.76 -22.97 -9.92
N ALA A 971 -4.30 -22.46 -8.79
CA ALA A 971 -3.75 -23.26 -7.70
C ALA A 971 -4.81 -24.18 -7.07
N PHE A 972 -6.00 -23.65 -6.80
CA PHE A 972 -7.15 -24.39 -6.28
C PHE A 972 -7.60 -25.49 -7.25
N ALA A 973 -7.64 -25.20 -8.55
CA ALA A 973 -7.87 -26.19 -9.60
C ALA A 973 -6.84 -27.33 -9.57
N ASN A 974 -5.55 -27.02 -9.63
CA ASN A 974 -4.47 -28.03 -9.64
C ASN A 974 -4.45 -28.89 -8.38
N LEU A 975 -4.62 -28.29 -7.19
CA LEU A 975 -4.64 -29.00 -5.91
C LEU A 975 -6.00 -29.67 -5.59
N ARG A 976 -7.04 -29.41 -6.40
CA ARG A 976 -8.44 -29.83 -6.22
C ARG A 976 -9.03 -29.45 -4.85
N LEU A 977 -8.80 -28.21 -4.43
CA LEU A 977 -9.26 -27.63 -3.16
C LEU A 977 -10.23 -26.48 -3.46
N TYR A 978 -11.52 -26.69 -3.19
CA TYR A 978 -12.57 -25.72 -3.55
C TYR A 978 -13.35 -25.30 -2.30
N ASP A 979 -13.37 -24.00 -2.00
CA ASP A 979 -14.33 -23.37 -1.08
C ASP A 979 -15.21 -22.43 -1.91
N GLU A 980 -16.52 -22.53 -1.73
CA GLU A 980 -17.51 -21.77 -2.50
C GLU A 980 -17.32 -20.24 -2.35
N ARG A 981 -17.02 -19.77 -1.14
CA ARG A 981 -16.80 -18.34 -0.85
C ARG A 981 -15.56 -17.81 -1.56
N LEU A 982 -14.52 -18.63 -1.71
CA LEU A 982 -13.29 -18.26 -2.41
C LEU A 982 -13.50 -18.17 -3.91
N VAL A 983 -14.17 -19.15 -4.52
CA VAL A 983 -14.41 -19.11 -5.96
C VAL A 983 -15.34 -17.94 -6.31
N ASP A 984 -16.43 -17.77 -5.56
CA ASP A 984 -17.35 -16.62 -5.70
C ASP A 984 -16.60 -15.27 -5.53
N ALA A 985 -15.67 -15.17 -4.57
CA ALA A 985 -14.88 -13.96 -4.34
C ALA A 985 -13.92 -13.63 -5.48
N LEU A 986 -13.14 -14.62 -5.94
CA LEU A 986 -12.08 -14.43 -6.94
C LEU A 986 -12.66 -14.23 -8.35
N ALA A 987 -13.68 -15.02 -8.72
CA ALA A 987 -14.42 -14.81 -9.95
C ALA A 987 -15.18 -13.48 -9.92
N GLY A 988 -15.81 -13.13 -8.78
CA GLY A 988 -16.47 -11.84 -8.59
C GLY A 988 -15.54 -10.64 -8.78
N ARG A 989 -14.28 -10.73 -8.32
CA ARG A 989 -13.26 -9.69 -8.54
C ARG A 989 -12.80 -9.62 -9.99
N LEU A 990 -12.52 -10.74 -10.64
CA LEU A 990 -12.17 -10.77 -12.07
C LEU A 990 -13.28 -10.14 -12.94
N GLY A 991 -14.54 -10.52 -12.70
CA GLY A 991 -15.70 -9.97 -13.41
C GLY A 991 -16.02 -8.51 -13.08
N GLU A 992 -15.40 -7.93 -12.06
CA GLU A 992 -15.44 -6.49 -11.76
C GLU A 992 -14.32 -5.73 -12.46
N VAL A 993 -13.07 -6.20 -12.37
CA VAL A 993 -11.94 -5.55 -13.07
C VAL A 993 -12.19 -5.55 -14.57
N LEU A 994 -12.64 -6.67 -15.15
CA LEU A 994 -13.04 -6.75 -16.57
C LEU A 994 -14.18 -5.82 -16.98
N ARG A 995 -14.94 -5.26 -16.03
CA ARG A 995 -16.02 -4.30 -16.31
C ARG A 995 -15.58 -2.84 -16.17
N ARG A 996 -14.55 -2.58 -15.36
CA ARG A 996 -13.98 -1.24 -15.12
C ARG A 996 -12.82 -0.96 -16.08
N ASP A 997 -11.87 -1.87 -16.15
CA ASP A 997 -10.65 -1.77 -16.95
C ASP A 997 -10.16 -3.17 -17.37
N PRO A 998 -10.56 -3.65 -18.56
CA PRO A 998 -10.10 -4.94 -19.07
C PRO A 998 -8.58 -5.03 -19.25
N ALA A 999 -7.86 -3.91 -19.41
CA ALA A 999 -6.43 -3.91 -19.73
C ALA A 999 -5.56 -4.39 -18.56
N GLN A 1000 -6.05 -4.30 -17.32
CA GLN A 1000 -5.36 -4.80 -16.13
C GLN A 1000 -5.24 -6.34 -16.10
N ALA A 1001 -6.11 -7.06 -16.81
CA ALA A 1001 -6.03 -8.52 -16.93
C ALA A 1001 -5.24 -8.90 -18.18
N LYS A 1002 -4.22 -9.75 -18.05
CA LYS A 1002 -3.48 -10.33 -19.17
C LYS A 1002 -4.28 -11.48 -19.77
N ALA A 1003 -4.06 -11.82 -21.04
CA ALA A 1003 -4.74 -12.94 -21.70
C ALA A 1003 -4.56 -14.28 -20.94
N GLN A 1004 -3.36 -14.48 -20.39
CA GLN A 1004 -3.03 -15.62 -19.52
C GLN A 1004 -3.89 -15.66 -18.25
N ASP A 1005 -4.21 -14.52 -17.65
CA ASP A 1005 -5.06 -14.44 -16.45
C ASP A 1005 -6.50 -14.89 -16.79
N LEU A 1006 -7.02 -14.48 -17.96
CA LEU A 1006 -8.35 -14.88 -18.46
C LEU A 1006 -8.41 -16.39 -18.69
N CYS A 1007 -7.45 -16.94 -19.44
CA CYS A 1007 -7.47 -18.33 -19.88
C CYS A 1007 -7.16 -19.30 -18.73
N ASN A 1008 -6.25 -18.94 -17.81
CA ASN A 1008 -6.04 -19.68 -16.56
C ASN A 1008 -7.31 -19.72 -15.70
N SER A 1009 -8.04 -18.60 -15.59
CA SER A 1009 -9.26 -18.51 -14.77
C SER A 1009 -10.41 -19.33 -15.38
N LEU A 1010 -10.61 -19.24 -16.70
CA LEU A 1010 -11.58 -20.05 -17.44
C LEU A 1010 -11.29 -21.55 -17.29
N TRP A 1011 -10.03 -21.95 -17.52
CA TRP A 1011 -9.59 -23.33 -17.35
C TRP A 1011 -9.72 -23.82 -15.91
N ALA A 1012 -9.42 -22.99 -14.91
CA ALA A 1012 -9.56 -23.34 -13.50
C ALA A 1012 -11.02 -23.63 -13.13
N LEU A 1013 -11.96 -22.77 -13.55
CA LEU A 1013 -13.39 -23.00 -13.36
C LEU A 1013 -13.86 -24.26 -14.12
N ALA A 1014 -13.30 -24.55 -15.29
CA ALA A 1014 -13.56 -25.79 -16.03
C ALA A 1014 -13.04 -27.05 -15.29
N VAL A 1015 -11.85 -27.01 -14.70
CA VAL A 1015 -11.31 -28.09 -13.84
C VAL A 1015 -12.23 -28.32 -12.63
N MET A 1016 -12.72 -27.25 -12.00
CA MET A 1016 -13.66 -27.30 -10.87
C MET A 1016 -15.00 -27.97 -11.26
N GLY A 1017 -15.52 -27.70 -12.46
CA GLY A 1017 -16.58 -28.48 -13.09
C GLY A 1017 -17.71 -27.65 -13.74
N PRO A 1018 -18.62 -28.29 -14.49
CA PRO A 1018 -19.69 -27.60 -15.20
C PRO A 1018 -20.63 -26.83 -14.27
N ASP A 1019 -20.95 -27.35 -13.07
CA ASP A 1019 -21.80 -26.64 -12.11
C ASP A 1019 -21.16 -25.33 -11.60
N VAL A 1020 -19.83 -25.30 -11.51
CA VAL A 1020 -19.06 -24.10 -11.10
C VAL A 1020 -19.03 -23.09 -12.25
N LEU A 1021 -18.84 -23.52 -13.49
CA LEU A 1021 -18.99 -22.67 -14.68
C LEU A 1021 -20.41 -22.11 -14.82
N ALA A 1022 -21.44 -22.91 -14.55
CA ALA A 1022 -22.85 -22.52 -14.61
C ALA A 1022 -23.18 -21.43 -13.58
N ARG A 1023 -22.79 -21.66 -12.32
CA ARG A 1023 -22.89 -20.66 -11.22
C ARG A 1023 -22.20 -19.34 -11.59
N HIS A 1024 -21.01 -19.42 -12.16
CA HIS A 1024 -20.18 -18.26 -12.52
C HIS A 1024 -20.45 -17.71 -13.92
N SER A 1025 -21.54 -18.11 -14.58
CA SER A 1025 -21.90 -17.71 -15.94
C SER A 1025 -21.83 -16.19 -16.20
N ALA A 1026 -22.22 -15.36 -15.23
CA ALA A 1026 -22.15 -13.89 -15.29
C ALA A 1026 -20.71 -13.31 -15.32
N VAL A 1027 -19.70 -14.10 -14.97
CA VAL A 1027 -18.26 -13.76 -15.04
C VAL A 1027 -17.59 -14.49 -16.21
N VAL A 1028 -17.97 -15.76 -16.43
CA VAL A 1028 -17.49 -16.59 -17.54
C VAL A 1028 -17.85 -15.96 -18.90
N ALA A 1029 -19.04 -15.38 -19.06
CA ALA A 1029 -19.43 -14.69 -20.29
C ALA A 1029 -18.49 -13.50 -20.64
N PRO A 1030 -18.25 -12.52 -19.73
CA PRO A 1030 -17.21 -11.49 -19.93
C PRO A 1030 -15.81 -12.03 -20.19
N LEU A 1031 -15.36 -13.07 -19.47
CA LEU A 1031 -14.04 -13.69 -19.67
C LEU A 1031 -13.87 -14.24 -21.10
N LEU A 1032 -14.87 -14.98 -21.59
CA LEU A 1032 -14.89 -15.54 -22.95
C LEU A 1032 -14.96 -14.43 -24.01
N GLY A 1033 -15.82 -13.43 -23.82
CA GLY A 1033 -15.99 -12.32 -24.75
C GLY A 1033 -14.76 -11.43 -24.87
N GLU A 1034 -14.04 -11.18 -23.77
CA GLU A 1034 -12.78 -10.42 -23.79
C GLU A 1034 -11.65 -11.23 -24.45
N ALA A 1035 -11.59 -12.55 -24.25
CA ALA A 1035 -10.66 -13.42 -24.95
C ALA A 1035 -10.93 -13.44 -26.46
N GLU A 1036 -12.20 -13.56 -26.88
CA GLU A 1036 -12.60 -13.48 -28.30
C GLU A 1036 -12.30 -12.11 -28.90
N ARG A 1037 -12.59 -11.00 -28.18
CA ARG A 1037 -12.28 -9.64 -28.62
C ARG A 1037 -10.79 -9.43 -28.85
N ARG A 1038 -9.93 -9.93 -27.96
CA ARG A 1038 -8.46 -9.86 -28.11
C ARG A 1038 -7.97 -10.70 -29.28
N TRP A 1039 -8.50 -11.92 -29.42
CA TRP A 1039 -8.20 -12.75 -30.59
C TRP A 1039 -8.55 -12.03 -31.90
N ASN A 1040 -9.74 -11.45 -31.98
CA ASN A 1040 -10.22 -10.74 -33.17
C ASN A 1040 -9.46 -9.43 -33.47
N ALA A 1041 -8.70 -8.89 -32.51
CA ALA A 1041 -7.90 -7.67 -32.68
C ALA A 1041 -6.42 -7.96 -33.02
N GLU A 1042 -5.80 -8.95 -32.37
CA GLU A 1042 -4.35 -9.16 -32.35
C GLU A 1042 -3.92 -10.61 -32.62
N GLY A 1043 -4.88 -11.55 -32.67
CA GLY A 1043 -4.64 -12.97 -32.92
C GLY A 1043 -3.60 -13.57 -31.98
N ALA A 1044 -2.61 -14.25 -32.57
CA ALA A 1044 -1.55 -14.98 -31.87
C ALA A 1044 -0.60 -14.10 -31.04
N ALA A 1045 -0.65 -12.77 -31.20
CA ALA A 1045 0.09 -11.85 -30.34
C ALA A 1045 -0.58 -11.68 -28.96
N ALA A 1046 -1.92 -11.81 -28.89
CA ALA A 1046 -2.67 -11.67 -27.65
C ALA A 1046 -3.00 -13.02 -26.99
N ILE A 1047 -3.45 -14.03 -27.74
CA ILE A 1047 -3.72 -15.39 -27.23
C ILE A 1047 -2.71 -16.36 -27.86
N LYS A 1048 -1.87 -17.01 -27.06
CA LYS A 1048 -0.90 -18.02 -27.55
C LYS A 1048 -1.51 -19.42 -27.54
N GLU A 1049 -0.76 -20.40 -28.06
CA GLU A 1049 -1.22 -21.78 -28.26
C GLU A 1049 -1.70 -22.47 -26.96
N LEU A 1050 -0.99 -22.26 -25.84
CA LEU A 1050 -1.38 -22.83 -24.54
C LEU A 1050 -2.70 -22.22 -24.04
N GLU A 1051 -2.79 -20.89 -24.04
CA GLU A 1051 -4.00 -20.14 -23.68
C GLU A 1051 -5.19 -20.52 -24.58
N ALA A 1052 -4.97 -20.77 -25.87
CA ALA A 1052 -5.99 -21.25 -26.79
C ALA A 1052 -6.46 -22.68 -26.44
N SER A 1053 -5.53 -23.60 -26.12
CA SER A 1053 -5.89 -24.96 -25.69
C SER A 1053 -6.73 -24.96 -24.39
N GLN A 1054 -6.44 -24.05 -23.46
CA GLN A 1054 -7.22 -23.83 -22.24
C GLN A 1054 -8.67 -23.42 -22.52
N VAL A 1055 -8.88 -22.53 -23.51
CA VAL A 1055 -10.22 -22.12 -23.97
C VAL A 1055 -10.97 -23.30 -24.59
N TRP A 1056 -10.30 -24.16 -25.36
CA TRP A 1056 -10.92 -25.38 -25.90
C TRP A 1056 -11.38 -26.35 -24.80
N TYR A 1057 -10.50 -26.67 -23.83
CA TYR A 1057 -10.89 -27.54 -22.71
C TYR A 1057 -11.99 -26.93 -21.83
N THR A 1058 -12.10 -25.60 -21.78
CA THR A 1058 -13.23 -24.90 -21.14
C THR A 1058 -14.53 -25.09 -21.93
N GLN A 1059 -14.50 -24.95 -23.26
CA GLN A 1059 -15.67 -25.16 -24.13
C GLN A 1059 -16.24 -26.58 -24.02
N LEU A 1060 -15.38 -27.59 -23.82
CA LEU A 1060 -15.81 -28.98 -23.60
C LEU A 1060 -16.57 -29.18 -22.28
N GLU A 1061 -16.33 -28.39 -21.24
CA GLU A 1061 -17.16 -28.39 -20.03
C GLU A 1061 -18.43 -27.56 -20.23
N LEU A 1062 -18.35 -26.41 -20.94
CA LEU A 1062 -19.50 -25.57 -21.26
C LEU A 1062 -20.56 -26.26 -22.11
N ALA A 1063 -20.19 -27.30 -22.89
CA ALA A 1063 -21.13 -28.17 -23.60
C ALA A 1063 -22.12 -28.92 -22.68
N HIS A 1064 -21.85 -28.97 -21.38
CA HIS A 1064 -22.70 -29.60 -20.37
C HIS A 1064 -23.31 -28.59 -19.38
N VAL A 1065 -23.01 -27.30 -19.54
CA VAL A 1065 -23.74 -26.22 -18.88
C VAL A 1065 -25.04 -25.98 -19.64
N GLY A 1066 -26.18 -26.13 -18.96
CA GLY A 1066 -27.51 -26.11 -19.56
C GLY A 1066 -27.93 -24.75 -20.14
N GLY A 1067 -27.41 -24.40 -21.30
CA GLY A 1067 -27.75 -23.18 -22.04
C GLY A 1067 -26.68 -22.83 -23.07
N GLY A 1068 -26.99 -23.02 -24.36
CA GLY A 1068 -26.11 -22.73 -25.50
C GLY A 1068 -25.86 -21.24 -25.75
N GLU A 1069 -25.77 -20.42 -24.69
CA GLU A 1069 -25.40 -19.01 -24.72
C GLU A 1069 -23.90 -18.83 -24.52
N LEU A 1070 -23.33 -19.42 -23.47
CA LEU A 1070 -21.88 -19.35 -23.21
C LEU A 1070 -21.07 -19.94 -24.38
N GLN A 1071 -21.57 -21.03 -24.99
CA GLN A 1071 -20.96 -21.61 -26.19
C GLN A 1071 -21.03 -20.70 -27.43
N ARG A 1072 -22.06 -19.83 -27.54
CA ARG A 1072 -22.17 -18.85 -28.64
C ARG A 1072 -21.19 -17.69 -28.50
N ILE A 1073 -20.68 -17.41 -27.30
CA ILE A 1073 -19.70 -16.32 -27.07
C ILE A 1073 -18.35 -16.65 -27.72
N LEU A 1074 -17.97 -17.94 -27.82
CA LEU A 1074 -16.81 -18.38 -28.61
C LEU A 1074 -17.15 -18.64 -30.10
N GLY A 1075 -18.37 -18.29 -30.53
CA GLY A 1075 -18.99 -18.90 -31.72
C GLY A 1075 -19.97 -17.99 -32.44
N ALA A 1076 -19.78 -16.67 -32.43
CA ALA A 1076 -20.64 -15.71 -33.13
C ALA A 1076 -20.44 -15.69 -34.67
N GLY A 1077 -20.02 -16.82 -35.26
CA GLY A 1077 -19.82 -17.00 -36.69
C GLY A 1077 -19.67 -18.48 -37.06
N ASP A 1078 -20.67 -19.05 -37.72
CA ASP A 1078 -20.80 -20.47 -38.03
C ASP A 1078 -19.54 -21.07 -38.70
N GLY A 1079 -18.76 -21.85 -37.94
CA GLY A 1079 -17.64 -22.65 -38.44
C GLY A 1079 -16.58 -21.88 -39.23
N ARG A 1080 -16.46 -20.56 -39.06
CA ARG A 1080 -15.60 -19.73 -39.91
C ARG A 1080 -14.11 -19.98 -39.62
N PRO A 1081 -13.28 -20.22 -40.65
CA PRO A 1081 -11.83 -20.29 -40.49
C PRO A 1081 -11.28 -19.03 -39.83
N GLY A 1082 -10.36 -19.18 -38.87
CA GLY A 1082 -9.75 -18.07 -38.13
C GLY A 1082 -10.50 -17.57 -36.89
N SER A 1083 -11.65 -18.16 -36.54
CA SER A 1083 -12.31 -17.92 -35.24
C SER A 1083 -11.49 -18.49 -34.07
N LEU A 1084 -11.59 -17.87 -32.89
CA LEU A 1084 -10.87 -18.31 -31.69
C LEU A 1084 -11.16 -19.77 -31.35
N LEU A 1085 -12.41 -20.22 -31.49
CA LEU A 1085 -12.79 -21.61 -31.24
C LEU A 1085 -12.17 -22.62 -32.22
N CYS A 1086 -11.99 -22.23 -33.49
CA CYS A 1086 -11.31 -23.06 -34.48
C CYS A 1086 -9.84 -23.26 -34.09
N LEU A 1087 -9.15 -22.17 -33.74
CA LEU A 1087 -7.73 -22.22 -33.38
C LEU A 1087 -7.46 -22.76 -31.97
N ALA A 1088 -8.40 -22.61 -31.04
CA ALA A 1088 -8.40 -23.31 -29.76
C ALA A 1088 -8.45 -24.84 -29.96
N ARG A 1089 -9.29 -25.30 -30.90
CA ARG A 1089 -9.35 -26.71 -31.29
C ARG A 1089 -8.06 -27.17 -31.97
N GLU A 1090 -7.55 -26.42 -32.95
CA GLU A 1090 -6.30 -26.76 -33.65
C GLU A 1090 -5.10 -26.81 -32.70
N ALA A 1091 -5.00 -25.88 -31.74
CA ALA A 1091 -4.00 -25.89 -30.67
C ALA A 1091 -4.13 -27.14 -29.77
N ALA A 1092 -5.35 -27.51 -29.38
CA ALA A 1092 -5.58 -28.74 -28.61
C ALA A 1092 -5.25 -30.01 -29.40
N GLU A 1093 -5.66 -30.10 -30.68
CA GLU A 1093 -5.31 -31.23 -31.56
C GLU A 1093 -3.81 -31.32 -31.84
N LYS A 1094 -3.09 -30.20 -31.96
CA LYS A 1094 -1.62 -30.16 -32.04
C LYS A 1094 -0.96 -30.59 -30.73
N HIS A 1095 -1.40 -30.05 -29.60
CA HIS A 1095 -0.96 -30.50 -28.27
C HIS A 1095 -1.18 -32.01 -28.08
N ALA A 1096 -2.33 -32.55 -28.50
CA ALA A 1096 -2.64 -33.97 -28.42
C ALA A 1096 -1.65 -34.86 -29.20
N VAL A 1097 -1.19 -34.42 -30.38
CA VAL A 1097 -0.16 -35.11 -31.16
C VAL A 1097 1.22 -34.97 -30.51
N GLU A 1098 1.52 -33.82 -29.90
CA GLU A 1098 2.76 -33.59 -29.15
C GLU A 1098 2.80 -34.27 -27.77
N GLU A 1099 1.65 -34.66 -27.20
CA GLU A 1099 1.48 -35.41 -25.95
C GLU A 1099 1.83 -36.91 -26.10
N VAL A 1100 1.82 -37.49 -27.32
CA VAL A 1100 2.11 -38.93 -27.58
C VAL A 1100 3.61 -39.29 -27.43
N LYS A 1101 4.32 -38.62 -26.51
CA LYS A 1101 5.75 -38.79 -26.23
C LYS A 1101 6.02 -39.95 -25.26
N SER A 1102 5.59 -41.14 -25.67
CA SER A 1102 6.10 -42.48 -25.28
C SER A 1102 6.88 -42.54 -23.96
N SER A 1103 6.20 -42.59 -22.82
CA SER A 1103 6.88 -42.88 -21.55
C SER A 1103 7.32 -44.36 -21.46
N ASP A 1104 8.33 -44.68 -20.66
CA ASP A 1104 8.71 -46.09 -20.43
C ASP A 1104 7.63 -46.90 -19.71
N LEU A 1105 6.79 -46.22 -18.92
CA LEU A 1105 5.65 -46.83 -18.24
C LEU A 1105 4.56 -47.21 -19.25
N GLU A 1106 4.20 -46.27 -20.12
CA GLU A 1106 3.25 -46.44 -21.23
C GLU A 1106 3.70 -47.54 -22.19
N ARG A 1107 4.99 -47.59 -22.57
CA ARG A 1107 5.56 -48.68 -23.38
C ARG A 1107 5.34 -50.05 -22.73
N GLN A 1108 5.55 -50.17 -21.42
CA GLN A 1108 5.33 -51.43 -20.70
C GLN A 1108 3.85 -51.82 -20.63
N VAL A 1109 2.95 -50.85 -20.38
CA VAL A 1109 1.50 -51.08 -20.33
C VAL A 1109 0.97 -51.53 -21.69
N VAL A 1110 1.34 -50.82 -22.77
CA VAL A 1110 0.98 -51.20 -24.15
C VAL A 1110 1.45 -52.61 -24.44
N SER A 1111 2.72 -52.93 -24.24
CA SER A 1111 3.23 -54.26 -24.57
C SER A 1111 2.71 -55.39 -23.69
N ALA A 1112 2.15 -55.11 -22.51
CA ALA A 1112 1.40 -56.09 -21.73
C ALA A 1112 -0.01 -56.31 -22.28
N LEU A 1113 -0.72 -55.24 -22.68
CA LEU A 1113 -2.01 -55.32 -23.38
C LEU A 1113 -1.90 -56.05 -24.73
N GLU A 1114 -0.82 -55.78 -25.48
CA GLU A 1114 -0.50 -56.49 -26.73
C GLU A 1114 -0.28 -57.99 -26.51
N ARG A 1115 0.41 -58.38 -25.41
CA ARG A 1115 0.58 -59.81 -25.06
C ARG A 1115 -0.75 -60.47 -24.69
N LEU A 1116 -1.57 -59.84 -23.85
CA LEU A 1116 -2.92 -60.32 -23.51
C LEU A 1116 -3.84 -60.45 -24.73
N ALA A 1117 -3.67 -59.61 -25.76
CA ALA A 1117 -4.36 -59.75 -27.05
C ALA A 1117 -3.78 -60.87 -27.95
N ALA A 1118 -2.54 -61.27 -27.72
CA ALA A 1118 -1.80 -62.26 -28.54
C ALA A 1118 -1.89 -63.71 -28.03
N GLU A 1119 -2.32 -63.96 -26.79
CA GLU A 1119 -2.57 -65.33 -26.26
C GLU A 1119 -3.63 -66.12 -27.06
N ARG A 1120 -4.35 -65.42 -27.94
CA ARG A 1120 -5.30 -65.83 -28.99
C ARG A 1120 -4.83 -66.96 -29.95
N LEU A 1121 -3.60 -67.46 -29.84
CA LEU A 1121 -2.93 -68.31 -30.85
C LEU A 1121 -2.33 -69.63 -30.31
N GLY A 1122 -2.85 -70.17 -29.21
CA GLY A 1122 -2.54 -71.55 -28.78
C GLY A 1122 -3.19 -72.61 -29.71
N PRO A 1123 -2.44 -73.59 -30.25
CA PRO A 1123 -2.98 -74.59 -31.19
C PRO A 1123 -3.74 -75.72 -30.47
N GLY A 1124 -5.01 -75.50 -30.13
CA GLY A 1124 -5.90 -76.48 -29.48
C GLY A 1124 -7.30 -76.55 -30.12
N PRO A 1125 -7.84 -77.74 -30.45
CA PRO A 1125 -9.14 -77.87 -31.11
C PRO A 1125 -10.31 -77.87 -30.11
N GLY A 1126 -10.82 -76.68 -29.77
CA GLY A 1126 -12.07 -76.53 -29.01
C GLY A 1126 -12.50 -75.07 -28.84
N PRO A 1127 -13.80 -74.79 -28.66
CA PRO A 1127 -14.30 -73.44 -28.39
C PRO A 1127 -14.03 -73.04 -26.93
N GLY A 1128 -12.77 -72.70 -26.63
CA GLY A 1128 -12.41 -72.00 -25.39
C GLY A 1128 -13.02 -70.59 -25.34
N PRO A 1129 -13.00 -69.92 -24.17
CA PRO A 1129 -13.51 -68.56 -24.05
C PRO A 1129 -12.78 -67.63 -25.02
N GLY A 1130 -13.53 -66.92 -25.86
CA GLY A 1130 -12.95 -66.01 -26.85
C GLY A 1130 -12.10 -64.94 -26.17
N GLY A 1131 -10.84 -64.79 -26.62
CA GLY A 1131 -9.85 -63.89 -26.01
C GLY A 1131 -10.44 -62.50 -25.76
N ALA A 1132 -10.43 -62.08 -24.49
CA ALA A 1132 -11.32 -61.02 -24.02
C ALA A 1132 -10.97 -59.62 -24.56
N ILE A 1133 -9.75 -59.42 -25.08
CA ILE A 1133 -9.32 -58.22 -25.79
C ILE A 1133 -9.37 -58.49 -27.30
N ALA A 1134 -10.16 -57.68 -28.01
CA ALA A 1134 -10.33 -57.75 -29.47
C ALA A 1134 -9.27 -56.94 -30.22
N SER A 1135 -8.97 -55.73 -29.74
CA SER A 1135 -7.98 -54.80 -30.31
C SER A 1135 -7.33 -53.92 -29.23
N VAL A 1136 -6.13 -53.42 -29.51
CA VAL A 1136 -5.37 -52.46 -28.68
C VAL A 1136 -4.85 -51.36 -29.61
N GLU A 1137 -5.17 -50.11 -29.29
CA GLU A 1137 -4.90 -48.91 -30.09
C GLU A 1137 -4.12 -47.91 -29.23
N ARG A 1138 -2.90 -47.55 -29.63
CA ARG A 1138 -2.00 -46.70 -28.81
C ARG A 1138 -2.04 -45.24 -29.25
N GLY A 1139 -2.15 -44.33 -28.29
CA GLY A 1139 -2.15 -42.89 -28.53
C GLY A 1139 -3.27 -42.33 -29.43
N PRO A 1140 -4.48 -42.94 -29.57
CA PRO A 1140 -5.46 -42.43 -30.51
C PRO A 1140 -5.98 -41.05 -30.11
N VAL A 1141 -5.90 -40.11 -31.04
CA VAL A 1141 -6.58 -38.79 -30.92
C VAL A 1141 -8.09 -39.03 -30.90
N VAL A 1142 -8.72 -38.72 -29.77
CA VAL A 1142 -10.13 -38.99 -29.52
C VAL A 1142 -10.98 -37.95 -30.28
N PRO A 1143 -11.84 -38.38 -31.23
CA PRO A 1143 -12.59 -37.46 -32.08
C PRO A 1143 -13.43 -36.47 -31.26
N GLY A 1144 -13.25 -35.18 -31.52
CA GLY A 1144 -13.99 -34.10 -30.87
C GLY A 1144 -13.49 -33.68 -29.48
N LEU A 1145 -12.47 -34.34 -28.90
CA LEU A 1145 -11.87 -33.87 -27.64
C LEU A 1145 -10.63 -32.99 -27.83
N GLY A 1146 -9.92 -33.08 -28.95
CA GLY A 1146 -8.59 -32.44 -29.06
C GLY A 1146 -7.61 -32.97 -28.01
N ARG A 1147 -7.67 -34.28 -27.73
CA ARG A 1147 -6.80 -35.01 -26.79
C ARG A 1147 -6.52 -36.41 -27.35
N ALA A 1148 -5.34 -36.95 -27.09
CA ALA A 1148 -5.10 -38.38 -27.24
C ALA A 1148 -5.47 -39.09 -25.93
N ALA A 1149 -5.97 -40.32 -26.01
CA ALA A 1149 -5.93 -41.27 -24.90
C ALA A 1149 -4.63 -42.06 -24.99
N ASP A 1150 -4.04 -42.47 -23.87
CA ASP A 1150 -2.72 -43.14 -23.90
C ASP A 1150 -2.80 -44.51 -24.59
N VAL A 1151 -3.83 -45.29 -24.23
CA VAL A 1151 -4.22 -46.53 -24.93
C VAL A 1151 -5.74 -46.63 -24.96
N VAL A 1152 -6.31 -47.19 -26.02
CA VAL A 1152 -7.69 -47.66 -26.07
C VAL A 1152 -7.70 -49.17 -26.30
N VAL A 1153 -8.44 -49.87 -25.45
CA VAL A 1153 -8.61 -51.33 -25.50
C VAL A 1153 -10.05 -51.62 -25.90
N GLU A 1154 -10.25 -52.40 -26.94
CA GLU A 1154 -11.57 -52.93 -27.29
C GLU A 1154 -11.70 -54.35 -26.76
N LEU A 1155 -12.74 -54.61 -25.97
CA LEU A 1155 -13.05 -55.96 -25.47
C LEU A 1155 -13.94 -56.72 -26.46
N ALA A 1156 -13.92 -58.05 -26.40
CA ALA A 1156 -14.63 -58.95 -27.33
C ALA A 1156 -16.16 -58.75 -27.44
N GLY A 1157 -16.77 -57.99 -26.53
CA GLY A 1157 -18.16 -57.54 -26.59
C GLY A 1157 -18.38 -56.13 -27.18
N GLY A 1158 -17.40 -55.52 -27.84
CA GLY A 1158 -17.46 -54.16 -28.40
C GLY A 1158 -17.32 -53.03 -27.37
N ARG A 1159 -17.05 -53.35 -26.10
CA ARG A 1159 -16.78 -52.36 -25.04
C ARG A 1159 -15.37 -51.79 -25.25
N ARG A 1160 -15.28 -50.53 -25.70
CA ARG A 1160 -14.02 -49.76 -25.71
C ARG A 1160 -13.76 -49.16 -24.33
N VAL A 1161 -12.50 -49.22 -23.88
CA VAL A 1161 -12.01 -48.67 -22.61
C VAL A 1161 -10.77 -47.83 -22.91
N ALA A 1162 -10.75 -46.57 -22.47
CA ALA A 1162 -9.54 -45.76 -22.45
C ALA A 1162 -8.70 -46.15 -21.21
N VAL A 1163 -7.42 -46.42 -21.41
CA VAL A 1163 -6.46 -46.83 -20.40
C VAL A 1163 -5.35 -45.78 -20.35
N GLU A 1164 -5.37 -44.98 -19.30
CA GLU A 1164 -4.49 -43.85 -19.04
C GLU A 1164 -3.33 -44.29 -18.12
N VAL A 1165 -2.12 -43.85 -18.42
CA VAL A 1165 -0.89 -44.38 -17.82
C VAL A 1165 -0.25 -43.33 -16.91
N ASP A 1166 -1.01 -42.92 -15.90
CA ASP A 1166 -0.64 -41.88 -14.95
C ASP A 1166 0.65 -42.22 -14.17
N GLY A 1167 1.78 -41.66 -14.61
CA GLY A 1167 3.02 -41.63 -13.84
C GLY A 1167 3.00 -40.69 -12.62
N PRO A 1168 4.09 -40.61 -11.84
CA PRO A 1168 4.19 -39.81 -10.60
C PRO A 1168 3.87 -38.31 -10.74
N SER A 1169 3.93 -37.78 -11.96
CA SER A 1169 3.63 -36.38 -12.29
C SER A 1169 2.16 -36.00 -12.12
N HIS A 1170 1.24 -36.95 -12.24
CA HIS A 1170 -0.21 -36.72 -12.31
C HIS A 1170 -0.91 -36.81 -10.94
N PHE A 1171 -0.16 -37.19 -9.91
CA PHE A 1171 -0.63 -37.33 -8.53
C PHE A 1171 0.00 -36.26 -7.63
N LEU A 1172 -0.77 -35.85 -6.62
CA LEU A 1172 -0.31 -34.93 -5.57
C LEU A 1172 0.94 -35.50 -4.88
N ALA A 1173 2.00 -34.69 -4.80
CA ALA A 1173 3.34 -35.15 -4.41
C ALA A 1173 3.42 -35.66 -2.96
N ASN A 1174 2.52 -35.19 -2.10
CA ASN A 1174 2.36 -35.66 -0.72
C ASN A 1174 1.33 -36.80 -0.55
N ARG A 1175 0.66 -37.25 -1.62
CA ARG A 1175 -0.24 -38.44 -1.65
C ARG A 1175 0.07 -39.39 -2.83
N PRO A 1176 1.34 -39.76 -3.11
CA PRO A 1176 1.77 -40.40 -4.38
C PRO A 1176 1.40 -41.89 -4.51
N ARG A 1177 0.46 -42.40 -3.72
CA ARG A 1177 -0.05 -43.80 -3.77
C ARG A 1177 -1.57 -43.88 -3.59
N ASP A 1178 -2.26 -42.75 -3.74
CA ASP A 1178 -3.70 -42.62 -3.55
C ASP A 1178 -4.36 -42.42 -4.92
N PRO A 1179 -5.18 -43.37 -5.41
CA PRO A 1179 -5.80 -43.28 -6.73
C PRO A 1179 -6.83 -42.15 -6.82
N THR A 1180 -7.25 -41.54 -5.69
CA THR A 1180 -8.13 -40.37 -5.69
C THR A 1180 -7.37 -39.04 -5.71
N ALA A 1181 -6.06 -39.07 -5.50
CA ALA A 1181 -5.20 -37.89 -5.38
C ALA A 1181 -4.56 -37.47 -6.71
N VAL A 1182 -5.25 -37.68 -7.83
CA VAL A 1182 -4.86 -37.07 -9.13
C VAL A 1182 -5.00 -35.54 -9.06
N ASP A 1183 -4.18 -34.82 -9.82
CA ASP A 1183 -4.24 -33.36 -9.92
C ASP A 1183 -5.42 -32.87 -10.78
N GLY A 1184 -5.62 -31.54 -10.78
CA GLY A 1184 -6.65 -30.88 -11.59
C GLY A 1184 -6.59 -31.16 -13.09
N PRO A 1185 -5.42 -31.02 -13.75
CA PRO A 1185 -5.23 -31.41 -15.15
C PRO A 1185 -5.67 -32.84 -15.48
N THR A 1186 -5.21 -33.85 -14.73
CA THR A 1186 -5.56 -35.25 -14.96
C THR A 1186 -7.04 -35.53 -14.64
N GLU A 1187 -7.61 -34.91 -13.60
CA GLU A 1187 -9.05 -35.01 -13.30
C GLU A 1187 -9.91 -34.47 -14.46
N LEU A 1188 -9.56 -33.31 -15.03
CA LEU A 1188 -10.28 -32.74 -16.17
C LEU A 1188 -10.18 -33.64 -17.40
N ARG A 1189 -8.97 -34.15 -17.71
CA ARG A 1189 -8.72 -35.08 -18.83
C ARG A 1189 -9.53 -36.37 -18.66
N ASN A 1190 -9.49 -37.00 -17.48
CA ASN A 1190 -10.27 -38.21 -17.17
C ASN A 1190 -11.78 -37.97 -17.26
N ARG A 1191 -12.28 -36.83 -16.77
CA ARG A 1191 -13.70 -36.45 -16.91
C ARG A 1191 -14.11 -36.26 -18.37
N GLN A 1192 -13.25 -35.68 -19.22
CA GLN A 1192 -13.53 -35.47 -20.64
C GLN A 1192 -13.53 -36.79 -21.42
N LEU A 1193 -12.56 -37.67 -21.18
CA LEU A 1193 -12.55 -39.03 -21.73
C LEU A 1193 -13.79 -39.83 -21.29
N ALA A 1194 -14.23 -39.67 -20.04
CA ALA A 1194 -15.38 -40.39 -19.48
C ALA A 1194 -16.71 -40.03 -20.14
N ARG A 1195 -16.81 -38.90 -20.85
CA ARG A 1195 -17.98 -38.54 -21.66
C ARG A 1195 -18.01 -39.22 -23.02
N VAL A 1196 -16.85 -39.61 -23.56
CA VAL A 1196 -16.75 -40.30 -24.87
C VAL A 1196 -16.79 -41.82 -24.72
N PHE A 1197 -16.03 -42.36 -23.75
CA PHE A 1197 -15.97 -43.81 -23.50
C PHE A 1197 -17.05 -44.28 -22.51
N GLY A 1198 -17.53 -43.40 -21.62
CA GLY A 1198 -18.43 -43.71 -20.51
C GLY A 1198 -17.71 -43.77 -19.16
N TYR A 1199 -18.38 -43.36 -18.09
CA TYR A 1199 -17.79 -43.23 -16.74
C TYR A 1199 -17.23 -44.54 -16.12
N GLY A 1200 -17.60 -45.71 -16.63
CA GLY A 1200 -17.01 -47.01 -16.26
C GLY A 1200 -15.94 -47.54 -17.22
N ASN A 1201 -15.51 -46.72 -18.18
CA ASN A 1201 -14.65 -47.11 -19.31
C ASN A 1201 -13.44 -46.16 -19.51
N VAL A 1202 -13.09 -45.37 -18.48
CA VAL A 1202 -11.79 -44.70 -18.37
C VAL A 1202 -11.06 -45.30 -17.18
N LEU A 1203 -9.79 -45.65 -17.37
CA LEU A 1203 -9.07 -46.50 -16.45
C LEU A 1203 -7.64 -45.99 -16.24
N CYS A 1204 -7.32 -45.56 -15.03
CA CYS A 1204 -5.96 -45.24 -14.61
C CYS A 1204 -5.19 -46.53 -14.29
N VAL A 1205 -3.98 -46.70 -14.82
CA VAL A 1205 -3.02 -47.74 -14.40
C VAL A 1205 -2.14 -47.17 -13.27
N PRO A 1206 -2.30 -47.59 -11.99
CA PRO A 1206 -1.59 -46.96 -10.89
C PRO A 1206 -0.10 -47.30 -10.92
N TYR A 1207 0.76 -46.32 -11.24
CA TYR A 1207 2.19 -46.59 -11.47
C TYR A 1207 2.89 -47.28 -10.28
N TRP A 1208 2.45 -47.04 -9.04
CA TRP A 1208 3.02 -47.67 -7.84
C TRP A 1208 2.61 -49.14 -7.65
N GLN A 1209 1.60 -49.62 -8.38
CA GLN A 1209 1.28 -51.05 -8.51
C GLN A 1209 1.97 -51.69 -9.73
N TRP A 1210 2.40 -50.89 -10.69
CA TRP A 1210 3.08 -51.34 -11.91
C TRP A 1210 4.60 -51.49 -11.78
N VAL A 1211 5.24 -50.46 -11.24
CA VAL A 1211 6.71 -50.33 -11.19
C VAL A 1211 7.30 -51.35 -10.21
N GLY A 1212 8.30 -52.11 -10.70
CA GLY A 1212 8.97 -53.16 -9.93
C GLY A 1212 8.26 -54.52 -9.93
N GLN A 1213 7.13 -54.67 -10.62
CA GLN A 1213 6.48 -55.96 -10.83
C GLN A 1213 7.06 -56.72 -12.03
N GLY A 1214 6.91 -58.04 -12.03
CA GLY A 1214 7.20 -58.89 -13.19
C GLY A 1214 6.01 -58.96 -14.18
N PRO A 1215 6.24 -59.40 -15.44
CA PRO A 1215 5.22 -59.37 -16.51
C PRO A 1215 3.87 -60.00 -16.12
N ALA A 1216 3.87 -61.21 -15.56
CA ALA A 1216 2.64 -61.91 -15.16
C ALA A 1216 1.84 -61.17 -14.07
N ALA A 1217 2.49 -60.40 -13.20
CA ALA A 1217 1.82 -59.59 -12.19
C ALA A 1217 1.26 -58.28 -12.77
N GLN A 1218 1.94 -57.71 -13.78
CA GLN A 1218 1.46 -56.58 -14.57
C GLN A 1218 0.24 -56.96 -15.44
N GLU A 1219 0.29 -58.14 -16.06
CA GLU A 1219 -0.82 -58.73 -16.83
C GLU A 1219 -2.02 -59.04 -15.93
N ALA A 1220 -1.81 -59.68 -14.77
CA ALA A 1220 -2.88 -59.92 -13.80
C ALA A 1220 -3.51 -58.62 -13.27
N LEU A 1221 -2.72 -57.55 -13.09
CA LEU A 1221 -3.22 -56.22 -12.73
C LEU A 1221 -4.12 -55.63 -13.82
N LEU A 1222 -3.73 -55.73 -15.10
CA LEU A 1222 -4.57 -55.29 -16.22
C LEU A 1222 -5.85 -56.12 -16.35
N CYS A 1223 -5.77 -57.44 -16.17
CA CYS A 1223 -6.94 -58.31 -16.16
C CYS A 1223 -7.93 -57.93 -15.04
N ARG A 1224 -7.46 -57.62 -13.83
CA ARG A 1224 -8.31 -57.09 -12.76
C ARG A 1224 -8.97 -55.78 -13.16
N LEU A 1225 -8.15 -54.82 -13.60
CA LEU A 1225 -8.58 -53.46 -13.93
C LEU A 1225 -9.64 -53.46 -15.05
N LEU A 1226 -9.45 -54.26 -16.10
CA LEU A 1226 -10.40 -54.38 -17.22
C LEU A 1226 -11.68 -55.20 -16.87
N GLY A 1227 -11.70 -55.91 -15.74
CA GLY A 1227 -12.82 -56.75 -15.29
C GLY A 1227 -12.81 -58.17 -15.86
N LEU A 1228 -11.63 -58.71 -16.17
CA LEU A 1228 -11.41 -59.98 -16.87
C LEU A 1228 -11.10 -61.17 -15.94
N GLU A 1229 -11.11 -61.00 -14.62
CA GLU A 1229 -10.78 -62.05 -13.64
C GLU A 1229 -11.71 -63.29 -13.70
N GLY A 1230 -12.83 -63.23 -14.41
CA GLY A 1230 -13.67 -64.40 -14.72
C GLY A 1230 -13.16 -65.29 -15.87
N ALA A 1231 -12.23 -64.82 -16.70
CA ALA A 1231 -11.68 -65.59 -17.84
C ALA A 1231 -10.41 -66.38 -17.47
N ALA A 1232 -9.70 -65.98 -16.42
CA ALA A 1232 -8.45 -66.60 -15.97
C ALA A 1232 -8.65 -67.76 -14.97
N ALA A 1233 -9.87 -68.00 -14.49
CA ALA A 1233 -10.20 -69.04 -13.51
C ALA A 1233 -10.40 -70.44 -14.14
N GLY A 1234 -9.64 -70.75 -15.20
CA GLY A 1234 -9.80 -71.94 -16.05
C GLY A 1234 -8.46 -72.49 -16.56
N ALA A 1235 -7.54 -72.75 -15.64
CA ALA A 1235 -6.23 -73.37 -15.86
C ALA A 1235 -6.04 -74.54 -14.89
#